data_AF-A0A9N9A2P1-F1
#
_entry.id   AF-A0A9N9A2P1-F1
#
_cell.length_a   1.000
_cell.length_b   1.000
_cell.length_c   1.000
_cell.angle_alpha   90.00
_cell.angle_beta   90.00
_cell.angle_gamma   90.00
#
_symmetry.space_group_name_H-M   'P 1'
#
loop_
_entity.id
_entity.type
_entity.pdbx_description
1 polymer ?
#
loop_
_entity_poly.entity_id
_entity_poly.type
_entity_poly.pdbx_seq_one_letter_code
_entity_poly.pdbx_strand_id
1 'polypeptide(L)'
;MFVDHRSIIAWSRDIIVSAETWCYDTNDPLNQDDRTPASCPAVTETDLNTFHDVAISPDFNSSNMFEIIFTCDPSANQTTCDKAKDSFVRAGEIFSSILLLNTPIIINASLKPLADNTILGSAAPARLLPLKCKDHKIRSFPQSLVKQFQLSTHPEYSSNDIIAVFNSEADFYFENDTTINPDQIGFLELITHEIVHGLGLVTNWNPLLNSNVTTELTPRLNLTSSVTDPTQPLIYYGFIETIFDQFIVTSEGNKFSNFTEKLNKFTPYGTKFKDQSAFINAFINSPQYAIAQMVLNYSQTTNSMVFLANPHSELIWLENDINPYTKGSSISHFSMAIYDNTTDFLMTYLQHPGRSFETALQENNATCIIGPKLIYLLETIGYATPNHPDPEKPSPIDHPAKNQTTKSKSTNNNYTTPTSSLSTSQPTSSSVLSNTSNTGSNIVSNNWINLVLCLCLSVGGWDKVTATSRTLHPYTKLKPSSNVRKQIKPPPYHPDDYILLVGEGNFSFARTLAESILHTGHKIIATSYDTKEIMTKKYDDAQSNIDIFIECGGQVLYKVDATKLENCKELKNKRFDKIVFNFPHTGIKDQDRNIIANQLLIHSFLTSSLNFLTSRKLYSDSKDGEIHITMKTGVPYDHWNIRKLVKSIESLGIKESFEFDPNLYPGYEHRRTLGFKEGVSKKGNEEILEKKPRTFVIVMKEVLLEEERKRKDDANDEDDDSLVIKSKK
;
A
#
# COMPACT_ATOMS: atom_id res chain seq x y z
N MET A 1 47.67 48.10 25.69
CA MET A 1 46.81 47.32 24.79
C MET A 1 46.34 46.09 25.55
N PHE A 2 45.02 45.91 25.69
CA PHE A 2 44.41 44.66 26.15
C PHE A 2 43.41 44.24 25.07
N VAL A 3 43.32 42.94 24.79
CA VAL A 3 42.38 42.37 23.82
C VAL A 3 41.26 41.71 24.61
N ASP A 4 40.03 42.20 24.49
CA ASP A 4 38.85 41.68 25.19
C ASP A 4 38.23 40.53 24.39
N HIS A 5 38.16 39.33 24.97
CA HIS A 5 37.51 38.16 24.38
C HIS A 5 36.01 38.20 24.66
N ARG A 6 35.22 38.81 23.76
CA ARG A 6 33.75 38.72 23.80
C ARG A 6 33.22 37.71 22.81
N SER A 7 32.70 36.61 23.33
CA SER A 7 32.02 35.57 22.56
C SER A 7 30.75 36.13 21.90
N ILE A 8 30.71 36.14 20.57
CA ILE A 8 29.48 36.39 19.81
C ILE A 8 28.65 35.09 19.85
N ILE A 9 27.80 34.97 20.87
CA ILE A 9 26.75 33.94 20.88
C ILE A 9 25.70 34.37 19.86
N ALA A 10 25.76 33.77 18.67
CA ALA A 10 24.73 33.93 17.66
C ALA A 10 23.43 33.28 18.17
N TRP A 11 22.48 34.10 18.62
CA TRP A 11 21.13 33.64 18.92
C TRP A 11 20.45 33.23 17.62
N SER A 12 20.38 31.92 17.37
CA SER A 12 19.42 31.34 16.44
C SER A 12 18.02 31.68 16.94
N ARG A 13 17.43 32.74 16.39
CA ARG A 13 16.02 33.04 16.61
C ARG A 13 15.19 32.04 15.81
N ASP A 14 14.81 30.97 16.48
CA ASP A 14 13.64 30.18 16.12
C ASP A 14 12.41 31.07 16.28
N ILE A 15 12.15 31.90 15.26
CA ILE A 15 10.91 32.66 15.18
C ILE A 15 9.81 31.68 14.80
N ILE A 16 9.28 31.00 15.81
CA ILE A 16 7.96 30.37 15.74
C ILE A 16 6.95 31.52 15.60
N VAL A 17 6.83 32.04 14.38
CA VAL A 17 5.60 32.71 13.96
C VAL A 17 4.54 31.63 14.05
N SER A 18 3.54 31.85 14.89
CA SER A 18 2.35 31.00 14.92
C SER A 18 1.58 31.22 13.62
N ALA A 19 2.00 30.52 12.56
CA ALA A 19 1.15 30.27 11.42
C ALA A 19 -0.11 29.58 11.97
N GLU A 20 -1.26 30.22 11.83
CA GLU A 20 -2.54 29.60 12.14
C GLU A 20 -2.66 28.39 11.23
N THR A 21 -2.51 27.20 11.82
CA THR A 21 -2.48 25.94 11.10
C THR A 21 -3.91 25.44 11.05
N TRP A 22 -4.61 25.91 10.03
CA TRP A 22 -5.99 25.57 9.73
C TRP A 22 -6.13 24.09 9.44
N CYS A 23 -7.24 23.50 9.89
CA CYS A 23 -7.77 22.32 9.22
C CYS A 23 -8.33 22.74 7.85
N TYR A 24 -8.50 21.78 6.96
CA TYR A 24 -9.12 22.04 5.66
C TYR A 24 -10.32 21.11 5.48
N ASP A 25 -11.51 21.70 5.37
CA ASP A 25 -12.74 20.98 5.09
C ASP A 25 -12.94 20.94 3.57
N THR A 26 -13.03 19.73 3.02
CA THR A 26 -13.38 19.49 1.61
C THR A 26 -14.89 19.67 1.47
N ASN A 27 -15.35 20.50 0.54
CA ASN A 27 -16.79 20.72 0.32
C ASN A 27 -17.37 19.82 -0.77
N ASP A 28 -16.59 19.55 -1.81
CA ASP A 28 -16.94 18.70 -2.95
C ASP A 28 -15.82 17.70 -3.23
N PRO A 29 -16.04 16.37 -3.14
CA PRO A 29 -14.99 15.39 -3.45
C PRO A 29 -14.54 15.48 -4.92
N LEU A 30 -15.41 15.90 -5.85
CA LEU A 30 -15.10 16.05 -7.28
C LEU A 30 -14.05 17.15 -7.53
N ASN A 31 -13.88 18.09 -6.61
CA ASN A 31 -12.93 19.18 -6.75
C ASN A 31 -11.92 19.23 -5.60
N GLN A 32 -10.76 18.61 -5.81
CA GLN A 32 -9.66 18.59 -4.83
C GLN A 32 -9.09 19.98 -4.45
N ASP A 33 -9.43 21.07 -5.16
CA ASP A 33 -9.06 22.43 -4.75
C ASP A 33 -10.06 23.06 -3.77
N ASP A 34 -11.34 22.62 -3.81
CA ASP A 34 -12.43 23.06 -2.93
C ASP A 34 -12.32 22.44 -1.53
N ARG A 35 -11.20 22.79 -0.90
CA ARG A 35 -10.95 22.62 0.51
C ARG A 35 -10.82 24.01 1.11
N THR A 36 -11.62 24.32 2.13
CA THR A 36 -11.67 25.64 2.77
C THR A 36 -10.98 25.64 4.13
N PRO A 37 -10.29 26.73 4.54
CA PRO A 37 -9.70 26.81 5.88
C PRO A 37 -10.80 26.76 6.96
N ALA A 38 -10.70 25.78 7.84
CA ALA A 38 -11.68 25.48 8.88
C ALA A 38 -11.08 25.66 10.28
N SER A 39 -11.89 26.16 11.21
CA SER A 39 -11.53 26.23 12.62
C SER A 39 -11.58 24.83 13.23
N CYS A 40 -10.54 24.46 13.96
CA CYS A 40 -10.42 23.18 14.67
C CYS A 40 -9.57 23.38 15.94
N PRO A 41 -10.12 23.98 17.02
CA PRO A 41 -9.42 24.15 18.28
C PRO A 41 -8.87 22.82 18.82
N ALA A 42 -7.79 22.88 19.59
CA ALA A 42 -7.28 21.70 20.29
C ALA A 42 -8.25 21.28 21.42
N VAL A 43 -8.69 20.02 21.37
CA VAL A 43 -9.53 19.34 22.37
C VAL A 43 -8.63 18.50 23.27
N THR A 44 -8.94 18.40 24.57
CA THR A 44 -8.24 17.53 25.53
C THR A 44 -9.17 16.48 26.13
N GLU A 45 -8.63 15.34 26.57
CA GLU A 45 -9.44 14.24 27.15
C GLU A 45 -10.32 14.69 28.34
N THR A 46 -9.91 15.71 29.10
CA THR A 46 -10.70 16.27 30.20
C THR A 46 -12.01 16.94 29.76
N ASP A 47 -12.11 17.36 28.49
CA ASP A 47 -13.30 17.99 27.91
C ASP A 47 -14.32 16.95 27.39
N LEU A 48 -13.93 15.66 27.30
CA LEU A 48 -14.76 14.59 26.73
C LEU A 48 -15.90 14.11 27.65
N ASN A 49 -15.96 14.56 28.91
CA ASN A 49 -17.09 14.32 29.82
C ASN A 49 -18.44 14.91 29.34
N THR A 50 -18.45 15.59 28.19
CA THR A 50 -19.64 16.13 27.51
C THR A 50 -19.84 15.61 26.07
N PHE A 51 -19.05 14.64 25.61
CA PHE A 51 -19.09 14.13 24.23
C PHE A 51 -19.26 12.60 24.09
N HIS A 52 -19.86 11.95 25.08
CA HIS A 52 -20.32 10.55 24.94
C HIS A 52 -21.63 10.40 24.14
N ASP A 53 -22.28 11.51 23.74
CA ASP A 53 -23.55 11.54 23.01
C ASP A 53 -23.41 11.78 21.49
N VAL A 54 -22.42 11.17 20.85
CA VAL A 54 -22.62 10.74 19.45
C VAL A 54 -23.44 9.45 19.54
N ALA A 55 -24.74 9.56 19.33
CA ALA A 55 -25.68 8.47 19.53
C ALA A 55 -25.38 7.32 18.55
N ILE A 56 -24.74 6.26 19.04
CA ILE A 56 -24.51 5.01 18.31
C ILE A 56 -25.87 4.53 17.79
N SER A 57 -25.98 4.40 16.46
CA SER A 57 -27.22 3.89 15.84
C SER A 57 -27.57 2.51 16.42
N PRO A 58 -28.84 2.26 16.78
CA PRO A 58 -29.25 0.96 17.33
C PRO A 58 -29.05 -0.22 16.36
N ASP A 59 -28.79 0.07 15.08
CA ASP A 59 -28.49 -0.91 14.02
C ASP A 59 -26.97 -1.17 13.83
N PHE A 60 -26.10 -0.69 14.73
CA PHE A 60 -24.64 -0.86 14.58
C PHE A 60 -24.21 -2.34 14.68
N ASN A 61 -23.91 -2.94 13.52
CA ASN A 61 -23.32 -4.27 13.44
C ASN A 61 -21.86 -4.23 13.91
N SER A 62 -21.54 -4.94 14.99
CA SER A 62 -20.22 -4.92 15.64
C SER A 62 -19.06 -5.48 14.80
N SER A 63 -19.29 -5.97 13.59
CA SER A 63 -18.25 -6.35 12.63
C SER A 63 -17.91 -5.29 11.58
N ASN A 64 -18.64 -4.16 11.53
CA ASN A 64 -18.41 -3.09 10.54
C ASN A 64 -18.13 -1.75 11.24
N MET A 65 -16.90 -1.28 11.10
CA MET A 65 -16.40 -0.03 11.69
C MET A 65 -16.55 1.18 10.75
N PHE A 66 -17.35 1.08 9.68
CA PHE A 66 -17.69 2.19 8.80
C PHE A 66 -19.19 2.51 8.90
N GLU A 67 -19.51 3.72 9.37
CA GLU A 67 -20.89 4.19 9.47
C GLU A 67 -21.27 4.95 8.20
N ILE A 68 -22.29 4.48 7.49
CA ILE A 68 -22.67 5.01 6.17
C ILE A 68 -23.91 5.91 6.28
N ILE A 69 -23.69 7.22 6.29
CA ILE A 69 -24.73 8.23 6.10
C ILE A 69 -24.99 8.34 4.59
N PHE A 70 -25.96 7.57 4.08
CA PHE A 70 -26.27 7.51 2.64
C PHE A 70 -27.47 8.38 2.26
N THR A 71 -27.30 9.26 1.25
CA THR A 71 -28.36 10.11 0.67
C THR A 71 -28.54 9.79 -0.81
N CYS A 72 -29.68 9.22 -1.19
CA CYS A 72 -30.04 9.03 -2.60
C CYS A 72 -30.86 10.22 -3.14
N ASP A 73 -30.74 10.52 -4.42
CA ASP A 73 -31.59 11.52 -5.08
C ASP A 73 -33.07 11.07 -5.11
N PRO A 74 -34.06 11.95 -4.79
CA PRO A 74 -35.48 11.59 -4.77
C PRO A 74 -36.09 11.14 -6.11
N SER A 75 -35.39 11.32 -7.24
CA SER A 75 -35.78 10.83 -8.57
C SER A 75 -35.11 9.51 -8.97
N ALA A 76 -34.10 9.06 -8.22
CA ALA A 76 -33.45 7.78 -8.44
C ALA A 76 -34.36 6.60 -8.07
N ASN A 77 -34.10 5.44 -8.68
CA ASN A 77 -34.85 4.22 -8.38
C ASN A 77 -34.49 3.71 -6.97
N GLN A 78 -35.48 3.59 -6.08
CA GLN A 78 -35.27 3.12 -4.71
C GLN A 78 -34.50 1.78 -4.63
N THR A 79 -34.78 0.83 -5.54
CA THR A 79 -34.06 -0.45 -5.58
C THR A 79 -32.57 -0.25 -5.89
N THR A 80 -32.21 0.74 -6.70
CA THR A 80 -30.82 1.13 -6.98
C THR A 80 -30.21 1.84 -5.78
N CYS A 81 -30.96 2.70 -5.09
CA CYS A 81 -30.53 3.35 -3.85
C CYS A 81 -30.21 2.32 -2.74
N ASP A 82 -31.07 1.31 -2.57
CA ASP A 82 -30.92 0.27 -1.56
C ASP A 82 -29.69 -0.59 -1.85
N LYS A 83 -29.54 -1.09 -3.09
CA LYS A 83 -28.34 -1.81 -3.55
C LYS A 83 -27.06 -0.99 -3.39
N ALA A 84 -27.10 0.31 -3.72
CA ALA A 84 -25.96 1.20 -3.57
C ALA A 84 -25.53 1.32 -2.10
N LYS A 85 -26.50 1.48 -1.19
CA LYS A 85 -26.25 1.49 0.26
C LYS A 85 -25.66 0.16 0.74
N ASP A 86 -26.17 -0.98 0.26
CA ASP A 86 -25.64 -2.30 0.59
C ASP A 86 -24.18 -2.46 0.12
N SER A 87 -23.82 -1.95 -1.07
CA SER A 87 -22.42 -1.93 -1.53
C SER A 87 -21.51 -1.07 -0.65
N PHE A 88 -21.98 0.06 -0.11
CA PHE A 88 -21.20 0.83 0.88
C PHE A 88 -21.00 0.08 2.19
N VAL A 89 -22.05 -0.57 2.72
CA VAL A 89 -21.94 -1.41 3.91
C VAL A 89 -20.91 -2.51 3.66
N ARG A 90 -20.98 -3.18 2.51
CA ARG A 90 -20.07 -4.26 2.13
C ARG A 90 -18.62 -3.80 1.96
N ALA A 91 -18.37 -2.63 1.37
CA ALA A 91 -17.03 -2.04 1.32
C ALA A 91 -16.50 -1.74 2.73
N GLY A 92 -17.35 -1.23 3.62
CA GLY A 92 -17.04 -1.03 5.04
C GLY A 92 -16.63 -2.33 5.76
N GLU A 93 -17.32 -3.44 5.51
CA GLU A 93 -16.94 -4.76 6.03
C GLU A 93 -15.55 -5.21 5.53
N ILE A 94 -15.25 -4.99 4.24
CA ILE A 94 -13.95 -5.34 3.65
C ILE A 94 -12.83 -4.59 4.36
N PHE A 95 -12.92 -3.27 4.53
CA PHE A 95 -11.91 -2.51 5.28
C PHE A 95 -11.87 -2.86 6.78
N SER A 96 -13.02 -3.16 7.40
CA SER A 96 -13.10 -3.60 8.80
C SER A 96 -12.44 -4.96 9.03
N SER A 97 -12.33 -5.80 8.00
CA SER A 97 -11.65 -7.10 8.08
C SER A 97 -10.11 -7.02 8.06
N ILE A 98 -9.53 -5.86 7.68
CA ILE A 98 -8.08 -5.67 7.56
C ILE A 98 -7.51 -4.58 8.48
N LEU A 99 -8.29 -3.57 8.86
CA LEU A 99 -7.84 -2.44 9.68
C LEU A 99 -8.23 -2.61 11.15
N LEU A 100 -7.28 -2.40 12.06
CA LEU A 100 -7.55 -2.27 13.49
C LEU A 100 -7.98 -0.83 13.79
N LEU A 101 -9.29 -0.58 13.67
CA LEU A 101 -9.89 0.72 13.94
C LEU A 101 -10.29 0.83 15.42
N ASN A 102 -9.90 1.93 16.07
CA ASN A 102 -10.24 2.25 17.46
C ASN A 102 -11.59 2.97 17.57
N THR A 103 -12.02 3.63 16.49
CA THR A 103 -13.26 4.42 16.41
C THR A 103 -13.86 4.29 15.01
N PRO A 104 -15.20 4.21 14.88
CA PRO A 104 -15.85 4.14 13.57
C PRO A 104 -15.47 5.32 12.64
N ILE A 105 -15.39 5.03 11.34
CA ILE A 105 -15.15 6.02 10.28
C ILE A 105 -16.50 6.36 9.65
N ILE A 106 -16.89 7.63 9.73
CA ILE A 106 -18.19 8.11 9.25
C ILE A 106 -18.06 8.54 7.78
N ILE A 107 -18.73 7.83 6.87
CA ILE A 107 -18.83 8.18 5.45
C ILE A 107 -20.16 8.88 5.20
N ASN A 108 -20.12 10.13 4.73
CA ASN A 108 -21.27 10.83 4.18
C ASN A 108 -21.26 10.68 2.65
N ALA A 109 -22.10 9.77 2.17
CA ALA A 109 -22.15 9.34 0.77
C ALA A 109 -23.45 9.76 0.10
N SER A 110 -23.41 10.10 -1.19
CA SER A 110 -24.61 10.37 -1.98
C SER A 110 -24.59 9.77 -3.38
N LEU A 111 -25.76 9.33 -3.86
CA LEU A 111 -25.99 8.85 -5.23
C LEU A 111 -26.99 9.80 -5.91
N LYS A 112 -26.51 10.61 -6.85
CA LYS A 112 -27.29 11.70 -7.48
C LYS A 112 -26.76 12.03 -8.89
N PRO A 113 -27.50 12.77 -9.74
CA PRO A 113 -26.98 13.18 -11.04
C PRO A 113 -25.76 14.10 -10.89
N LEU A 114 -24.71 13.85 -11.68
CA LEU A 114 -23.55 14.74 -11.77
C LEU A 114 -23.64 15.67 -12.98
N ALA A 115 -22.98 16.82 -12.92
CA ALA A 115 -22.93 17.78 -14.04
C ALA A 115 -22.01 17.34 -15.18
N ASP A 116 -21.13 16.35 -14.93
CA ASP A 116 -20.34 15.66 -15.94
C ASP A 116 -20.68 14.16 -15.88
N ASN A 117 -21.40 13.69 -16.89
CA ASN A 117 -21.85 12.31 -17.01
C ASN A 117 -20.71 11.30 -17.24
N THR A 118 -19.48 11.75 -17.51
CA THR A 118 -18.31 10.85 -17.63
C THR A 118 -17.71 10.47 -16.28
N ILE A 119 -18.04 11.21 -15.21
CA ILE A 119 -17.60 10.88 -13.85
C ILE A 119 -18.59 9.87 -13.26
N LEU A 120 -18.04 8.74 -12.79
CA LEU A 120 -18.79 7.66 -12.14
C LEU A 120 -19.00 7.95 -10.64
N GLY A 121 -17.98 8.49 -9.99
CA GLY A 121 -18.03 8.96 -8.61
C GLY A 121 -16.73 9.64 -8.18
N SER A 122 -16.66 10.04 -6.92
CA SER A 122 -15.44 10.42 -6.22
C SER A 122 -15.65 10.42 -4.70
N ALA A 123 -14.63 10.06 -3.93
CA ALA A 123 -14.57 10.30 -2.48
C ALA A 123 -13.28 10.99 -2.03
N ALA A 124 -13.36 11.74 -0.93
CA ALA A 124 -12.25 12.48 -0.37
C ALA A 124 -12.32 12.55 1.17
N PRO A 125 -11.20 12.78 1.87
CA PRO A 125 -11.23 13.09 3.29
C PRO A 125 -12.07 14.34 3.55
N ALA A 126 -13.09 14.23 4.40
CA ALA A 126 -14.01 15.33 4.68
C ALA A 126 -13.29 16.50 5.36
N ARG A 127 -12.40 16.18 6.31
CA ARG A 127 -11.50 17.13 6.97
C ARG A 127 -10.06 16.62 6.95
N LEU A 128 -9.13 17.51 6.61
CA LEU A 128 -7.69 17.34 6.76
C LEU A 128 -7.20 18.11 7.98
N LEU A 129 -6.49 17.43 8.89
CA LEU A 129 -5.97 17.96 10.15
C LEU A 129 -4.45 18.18 10.05
N PRO A 130 -3.91 19.33 10.49
CA PRO A 130 -2.48 19.59 10.48
C PRO A 130 -1.83 19.00 11.73
N LEU A 131 -0.88 18.06 11.55
CA LEU A 131 -0.14 17.43 12.64
C LEU A 131 1.37 17.41 12.36
N LYS A 132 2.16 17.32 13.42
CA LYS A 132 3.62 17.41 13.41
C LYS A 132 4.23 16.00 13.34
N CYS A 133 4.87 15.70 12.22
CA CYS A 133 5.57 14.44 11.97
C CYS A 133 6.89 14.36 12.76
N LYS A 134 7.47 13.15 12.82
CA LYS A 134 8.75 12.87 13.48
C LYS A 134 9.96 13.59 12.86
N ASP A 135 9.89 13.94 11.56
CA ASP A 135 10.85 14.84 10.89
C ASP A 135 10.62 16.34 11.19
N HIS A 136 9.75 16.63 12.17
CA HIS A 136 9.34 17.95 12.67
C HIS A 136 8.59 18.83 11.65
N LYS A 137 8.27 18.32 10.46
CA LYS A 137 7.41 19.00 9.49
C LYS A 137 5.95 18.84 9.87
N ILE A 138 5.13 19.82 9.48
CA ILE A 138 3.67 19.75 9.62
C ILE A 138 3.10 19.23 8.30
N ARG A 139 2.22 18.23 8.38
CA ARG A 139 1.51 17.64 7.22
C ARG A 139 0.02 17.52 7.49
N SER A 140 -0.76 17.45 6.42
CA SER A 140 -2.19 17.19 6.45
C SER A 140 -2.48 15.69 6.56
N PHE A 141 -3.13 15.28 7.63
CA PHE A 141 -3.62 13.93 7.85
C PHE A 141 -5.15 13.89 7.66
N PRO A 142 -5.73 12.85 7.05
CA PRO A 142 -7.17 12.69 6.94
C PRO A 142 -7.78 12.35 8.31
N GLN A 143 -8.95 12.91 8.62
CA GLN A 143 -9.59 12.72 9.94
C GLN A 143 -9.89 11.26 10.26
N SER A 144 -10.30 10.48 9.25
CA SER A 144 -10.48 9.02 9.25
C SER A 144 -9.30 8.27 9.90
N LEU A 145 -8.07 8.73 9.65
CA LEU A 145 -6.83 8.20 10.23
C LEU A 145 -6.56 8.79 11.62
N VAL A 146 -6.68 10.11 11.80
CA VAL A 146 -6.26 10.78 13.05
C VAL A 146 -7.06 10.31 14.26
N LYS A 147 -8.36 10.01 14.09
CA LYS A 147 -9.18 9.40 15.14
C LYS A 147 -8.58 8.07 15.65
N GLN A 148 -7.97 7.27 14.77
CA GLN A 148 -7.41 5.97 15.11
C GLN A 148 -6.14 6.07 15.96
N PHE A 149 -5.41 7.19 15.90
CA PHE A 149 -4.22 7.38 16.73
C PHE A 149 -4.52 7.51 18.23
N GLN A 150 -5.76 7.88 18.62
CA GLN A 150 -6.16 8.09 20.02
C GLN A 150 -5.16 9.01 20.76
N LEU A 151 -5.03 10.25 20.27
CA LEU A 151 -4.15 11.25 20.86
C LEU A 151 -4.87 11.98 22.01
N SER A 152 -4.25 12.06 23.18
CA SER A 152 -4.80 12.73 24.38
C SER A 152 -5.01 14.25 24.24
N THR A 153 -4.56 14.80 23.12
CA THR A 153 -4.90 16.14 22.62
C THR A 153 -4.91 16.09 21.10
N HIS A 154 -5.94 16.62 20.44
CA HIS A 154 -6.05 16.64 18.98
C HIS A 154 -6.84 17.86 18.50
N PRO A 155 -6.72 18.27 17.21
CA PRO A 155 -7.63 19.26 16.63
C PRO A 155 -9.07 18.73 16.60
N GLU A 156 -10.05 19.61 16.79
CA GLU A 156 -11.49 19.28 16.77
C GLU A 156 -11.91 18.62 15.44
N TYR A 157 -12.66 17.52 15.57
CA TYR A 157 -13.19 16.75 14.45
C TYR A 157 -14.48 17.35 13.89
N SER A 158 -14.69 17.23 12.57
CA SER A 158 -16.00 17.44 11.93
C SER A 158 -16.89 16.19 12.09
N SER A 159 -18.17 16.30 11.72
CA SER A 159 -19.15 15.20 11.85
C SER A 159 -18.86 13.99 10.95
N ASN A 160 -18.17 14.20 9.83
CA ASN A 160 -17.94 13.19 8.79
C ASN A 160 -16.42 13.01 8.63
N ASP A 161 -15.95 11.81 8.33
CA ASP A 161 -14.53 11.53 8.08
C ASP A 161 -14.21 11.46 6.59
N ILE A 162 -15.15 10.91 5.81
CA ILE A 162 -15.09 10.81 4.35
C ILE A 162 -16.38 11.43 3.79
N ILE A 163 -16.24 12.19 2.71
CA ILE A 163 -17.37 12.57 1.85
C ILE A 163 -17.24 11.86 0.50
N ALA A 164 -18.37 11.42 -0.05
CA ALA A 164 -18.42 10.70 -1.31
C ALA A 164 -19.65 11.04 -2.15
N VAL A 165 -19.50 11.03 -3.47
CA VAL A 165 -20.60 11.23 -4.42
C VAL A 165 -20.46 10.29 -5.60
N PHE A 166 -21.58 9.71 -6.04
CA PHE A 166 -21.65 8.78 -7.17
C PHE A 166 -22.77 9.20 -8.11
N ASN A 167 -22.59 8.95 -9.40
CA ASN A 167 -23.47 9.42 -10.45
C ASN A 167 -24.68 8.49 -10.63
N SER A 168 -25.88 8.95 -10.25
CA SER A 168 -27.10 8.16 -10.40
C SER A 168 -27.55 7.95 -11.86
N GLU A 169 -26.90 8.60 -12.83
CA GLU A 169 -27.15 8.40 -14.26
C GLU A 169 -26.18 7.40 -14.93
N ALA A 170 -25.21 6.86 -14.19
CA ALA A 170 -24.30 5.82 -14.68
C ALA A 170 -24.93 4.41 -14.59
N ASP A 171 -24.62 3.54 -15.55
CA ASP A 171 -25.12 2.16 -15.57
C ASP A 171 -24.25 1.26 -14.68
N PHE A 172 -24.72 1.03 -13.46
CA PHE A 172 -24.01 0.27 -12.43
C PHE A 172 -24.53 -1.17 -12.30
N TYR A 173 -23.58 -2.10 -12.19
CA TYR A 173 -23.81 -3.45 -11.71
C TYR A 173 -23.61 -3.54 -10.20
N PHE A 174 -24.47 -4.28 -9.53
CA PHE A 174 -24.41 -4.55 -8.11
C PHE A 174 -24.38 -6.07 -7.89
N GLU A 175 -23.71 -6.54 -6.84
CA GLU A 175 -23.50 -7.97 -6.55
C GLU A 175 -24.81 -8.80 -6.44
N ASN A 176 -25.94 -8.13 -6.18
CA ASN A 176 -27.28 -8.73 -6.13
C ASN A 176 -27.96 -8.85 -7.51
N ASP A 177 -27.30 -8.47 -8.61
CA ASP A 177 -27.80 -8.59 -9.98
C ASP A 177 -27.28 -9.83 -10.70
N THR A 178 -28.12 -10.37 -11.60
CA THR A 178 -27.92 -11.72 -12.15
C THR A 178 -26.72 -11.90 -13.06
N THR A 179 -26.32 -10.85 -13.79
CA THR A 179 -25.21 -10.85 -14.76
C THR A 179 -24.87 -9.40 -15.10
N ILE A 180 -23.59 -9.06 -15.18
CA ILE A 180 -23.12 -7.74 -15.62
C ILE A 180 -23.17 -7.61 -17.15
N ASN A 181 -23.63 -6.46 -17.65
CA ASN A 181 -23.58 -6.13 -19.08
C ASN A 181 -22.19 -5.58 -19.48
N PRO A 182 -21.73 -5.75 -20.73
CA PRO A 182 -20.38 -5.31 -21.15
C PRO A 182 -20.04 -3.84 -20.92
N ASP A 183 -21.04 -2.96 -20.89
CA ASP A 183 -20.87 -1.52 -20.71
C ASP A 183 -21.08 -1.06 -19.24
N GLN A 184 -21.47 -1.97 -18.32
CA GLN A 184 -21.73 -1.66 -16.92
C GLN A 184 -20.45 -1.63 -16.07
N ILE A 185 -20.46 -0.81 -15.01
CA ILE A 185 -19.37 -0.73 -14.02
C ILE A 185 -19.76 -1.47 -12.73
N GLY A 186 -18.86 -2.31 -12.20
CA GLY A 186 -19.04 -2.96 -10.90
C GLY A 186 -18.99 -1.97 -9.73
N PHE A 187 -20.13 -1.69 -9.10
CA PHE A 187 -20.25 -0.59 -8.13
C PHE A 187 -19.51 -0.86 -6.80
N LEU A 188 -19.36 -2.12 -6.39
CA LEU A 188 -18.60 -2.48 -5.18
C LEU A 188 -17.09 -2.27 -5.37
N GLU A 189 -16.53 -2.59 -6.55
CA GLU A 189 -15.14 -2.29 -6.88
C GLU A 189 -14.90 -0.76 -6.84
N LEU A 190 -15.77 0.01 -7.51
CA LEU A 190 -15.69 1.47 -7.56
C LEU A 190 -15.79 2.12 -6.16
N ILE A 191 -16.75 1.72 -5.30
CA ILE A 191 -16.81 2.24 -3.93
C ILE A 191 -15.54 1.89 -3.14
N THR A 192 -15.05 0.65 -3.26
CA THR A 192 -13.89 0.19 -2.49
C THR A 192 -12.63 0.98 -2.90
N HIS A 193 -12.48 1.30 -4.19
CA HIS A 193 -11.46 2.21 -4.73
C HIS A 193 -11.58 3.61 -4.12
N GLU A 194 -12.74 4.26 -4.23
CA GLU A 194 -12.94 5.64 -3.77
C GLU A 194 -12.71 5.81 -2.25
N ILE A 195 -13.12 4.82 -1.44
CA ILE A 195 -12.87 4.84 0.01
C ILE A 195 -11.36 4.92 0.33
N VAL A 196 -10.46 4.40 -0.52
CA VAL A 196 -9.01 4.54 -0.32
C VAL A 196 -8.53 6.00 -0.41
N HIS A 197 -9.10 6.80 -1.32
CA HIS A 197 -8.84 8.25 -1.35
C HIS A 197 -9.35 8.92 -0.07
N GLY A 198 -10.55 8.57 0.39
CA GLY A 198 -11.11 9.01 1.67
C GLY A 198 -10.31 8.60 2.91
N LEU A 199 -9.65 7.43 2.88
CA LEU A 199 -8.76 6.95 3.94
C LEU A 199 -7.42 7.68 3.94
N GLY A 200 -6.93 8.19 2.81
CA GLY A 200 -5.74 9.04 2.80
C GLY A 200 -4.82 8.94 1.59
N LEU A 201 -5.14 8.13 0.57
CA LEU A 201 -4.36 8.06 -0.67
C LEU A 201 -4.69 9.27 -1.56
N VAL A 202 -4.25 10.45 -1.10
CA VAL A 202 -4.44 11.74 -1.76
C VAL A 202 -3.14 12.56 -1.69
N THR A 203 -2.71 13.07 -2.83
CA THR A 203 -1.59 14.02 -2.89
C THR A 203 -2.08 15.46 -2.69
N ASN A 204 -1.20 16.33 -2.18
CA ASN A 204 -1.35 17.77 -2.32
C ASN A 204 -0.58 18.33 -3.53
N TRP A 205 0.22 17.53 -4.26
CA TRP A 205 0.95 17.97 -5.45
C TRP A 205 0.02 18.15 -6.65
N ASN A 206 -0.21 19.40 -7.03
CA ASN A 206 -1.14 19.76 -8.09
C ASN A 206 -0.66 21.02 -8.85
N PRO A 207 -1.26 21.35 -10.01
CA PRO A 207 -0.98 22.59 -10.72
C PRO A 207 -1.31 23.79 -9.81
N LEU A 208 -0.44 24.79 -9.79
CA LEU A 208 -0.67 26.04 -9.07
C LEU A 208 -1.31 27.10 -9.98
N LEU A 209 -1.05 26.98 -11.28
CA LEU A 209 -1.62 27.82 -12.32
C LEU A 209 -2.84 27.13 -12.93
N ASN A 210 -4.00 27.78 -12.85
CA ASN A 210 -5.24 27.32 -13.49
C ASN A 210 -5.19 27.60 -14.99
N SER A 211 -4.31 26.92 -15.72
CA SER A 211 -4.09 27.04 -17.16
C SER A 211 -4.44 25.75 -17.90
N ASN A 212 -4.90 25.88 -19.16
CA ASN A 212 -5.27 24.75 -20.03
C ASN A 212 -4.12 23.76 -20.34
N VAL A 213 -2.90 24.09 -19.94
CA VAL A 213 -1.72 23.22 -19.96
C VAL A 213 -1.08 23.33 -18.58
N THR A 214 -0.87 22.19 -17.92
CA THR A 214 -0.09 22.10 -16.70
C THR A 214 1.38 22.42 -17.00
N THR A 215 1.94 23.44 -16.35
CA THR A 215 3.34 23.85 -16.56
C THR A 215 4.28 23.53 -15.40
N GLU A 216 3.71 23.25 -14.22
CA GLU A 216 4.41 23.01 -12.97
C GLU A 216 3.53 22.20 -11.99
N LEU A 217 4.12 21.63 -10.93
CA LEU A 217 3.38 21.11 -9.78
C LEU A 217 3.97 21.65 -8.47
N THR A 218 3.11 22.00 -7.51
CA THR A 218 3.48 22.34 -6.14
C THR A 218 2.59 21.60 -5.14
N PRO A 219 3.02 21.38 -3.88
CA PRO A 219 2.10 20.98 -2.82
C PRO A 219 1.04 22.08 -2.61
N ARG A 220 0.04 21.81 -1.77
CA ARG A 220 -1.07 22.75 -1.52
C ARG A 220 -0.54 24.00 -0.83
N LEU A 221 -0.81 25.15 -1.43
CA LEU A 221 -0.38 26.44 -0.91
C LEU A 221 -1.20 26.82 0.35
N ASN A 222 -0.51 27.02 1.47
CA ASN A 222 -1.11 27.57 2.68
C ASN A 222 -1.14 29.10 2.61
N LEU A 223 -2.34 29.63 2.36
CA LEU A 223 -2.64 31.06 2.39
C LEU A 223 -3.70 31.35 3.46
N THR A 224 -3.55 32.49 4.13
CA THR A 224 -4.68 33.17 4.75
C THR A 224 -5.08 34.36 3.90
N SER A 225 -6.33 34.38 3.46
CA SER A 225 -7.06 35.61 3.14
C SER A 225 -7.95 36.00 4.31
N SER A 226 -8.25 37.28 4.49
CA SER A 226 -9.39 37.67 5.32
C SER A 226 -10.64 37.41 4.49
N VAL A 227 -11.37 36.33 4.78
CA VAL A 227 -12.58 35.89 4.05
C VAL A 227 -13.65 37.00 3.97
N THR A 228 -13.56 38.00 4.86
CA THR A 228 -14.47 39.13 5.00
C THR A 228 -14.07 40.42 4.24
N ASP A 229 -12.85 40.54 3.70
CA ASP A 229 -12.35 41.81 3.15
C ASP A 229 -11.34 41.61 1.99
N PRO A 230 -11.73 41.86 0.72
CA PRO A 230 -10.85 41.72 -0.44
C PRO A 230 -9.79 42.83 -0.58
N THR A 231 -9.71 43.77 0.38
CA THR A 231 -8.60 44.74 0.48
C THR A 231 -7.45 44.24 1.35
N GLN A 232 -7.64 43.14 2.10
CA GLN A 232 -6.55 42.54 2.90
C GLN A 232 -5.56 41.77 2.01
N PRO A 233 -4.25 41.89 2.27
CA PRO A 233 -3.24 41.20 1.49
C PRO A 233 -3.23 39.69 1.75
N LEU A 234 -2.99 38.94 0.68
CA LEU A 234 -2.77 37.50 0.67
C LEU A 234 -1.46 37.19 1.41
N ILE A 235 -1.52 36.39 2.49
CA ILE A 235 -0.35 36.08 3.33
C ILE A 235 0.15 34.65 3.05
N TYR A 236 1.43 34.54 2.73
CA TYR A 236 2.09 33.26 2.44
C TYR A 236 2.59 32.55 3.71
N TYR A 237 2.14 31.31 3.92
CA TYR A 237 2.60 30.42 5.00
C TYR A 237 3.22 29.11 4.50
N GLY A 238 3.63 29.08 3.22
CA GLY A 238 4.31 27.93 2.62
C GLY A 238 3.42 27.02 1.78
N PHE A 239 4.00 25.90 1.37
CA PHE A 239 3.37 24.76 0.72
C PHE A 239 3.33 23.58 1.71
N ILE A 240 2.20 22.87 1.79
CA ILE A 240 1.94 21.79 2.75
C ILE A 240 1.68 20.45 2.02
N GLU A 241 2.34 19.42 2.51
CA GLU A 241 2.21 18.01 2.12
C GLU A 241 1.05 17.31 2.83
N THR A 242 0.43 16.30 2.20
CA THR A 242 -0.31 15.27 2.94
C THR A 242 0.64 14.28 3.61
N ILE A 243 0.15 13.44 4.53
CA ILE A 243 0.96 12.33 5.04
C ILE A 243 1.38 11.34 3.94
N PHE A 244 0.58 11.16 2.89
CA PHE A 244 0.97 10.35 1.72
C PHE A 244 2.18 10.94 0.98
N ASP A 245 2.23 12.27 0.79
CA ASP A 245 3.34 12.96 0.12
C ASP A 245 4.71 12.79 0.81
N GLN A 246 4.72 12.50 2.12
CA GLN A 246 5.94 12.24 2.91
C GLN A 246 6.79 11.08 2.34
N PHE A 247 6.13 10.11 1.72
CA PHE A 247 6.74 8.85 1.29
C PHE A 247 6.94 8.77 -0.23
N ILE A 248 6.59 9.81 -0.99
CA ILE A 248 6.86 9.88 -2.43
C ILE A 248 8.35 10.15 -2.66
N VAL A 249 8.98 9.34 -3.51
CA VAL A 249 10.40 9.40 -3.86
C VAL A 249 10.54 9.21 -5.37
N THR A 250 11.45 9.92 -6.04
CA THR A 250 11.80 9.56 -7.43
C THR A 250 12.53 8.22 -7.47
N SER A 251 12.56 7.56 -8.63
CA SER A 251 13.32 6.32 -8.83
C SER A 251 14.84 6.49 -8.66
N GLU A 252 15.32 7.74 -8.60
CA GLU A 252 16.71 8.11 -8.29
C GLU A 252 16.96 8.30 -6.78
N GLY A 253 15.93 8.18 -5.93
CA GLY A 253 16.02 8.36 -4.47
C GLY A 253 15.73 9.78 -3.95
N ASN A 254 15.28 10.72 -4.80
CA ASN A 254 14.95 12.08 -4.36
C ASN A 254 13.56 12.13 -3.71
N LYS A 255 13.49 12.32 -2.38
CA LYS A 255 12.21 12.48 -1.65
C LYS A 255 11.48 13.75 -2.09
N PHE A 256 10.16 13.68 -2.25
CA PHE A 256 9.33 14.84 -2.62
C PHE A 256 9.36 15.96 -1.56
N SER A 257 9.46 15.62 -0.26
CA SER A 257 9.63 16.63 0.79
C SER A 257 10.94 17.45 0.69
N ASN A 258 11.92 17.01 -0.10
CA ASN A 258 13.13 17.78 -0.41
C ASN A 258 12.88 18.82 -1.51
N PHE A 259 11.83 18.65 -2.32
CA PHE A 259 11.36 19.67 -3.27
C PHE A 259 10.47 20.69 -2.54
N THR A 260 9.53 20.27 -1.69
CA THR A 260 8.76 21.16 -0.81
C THR A 260 9.65 22.11 0.00
N GLU A 261 10.73 21.60 0.60
CA GLU A 261 11.73 22.43 1.30
C GLU A 261 12.41 23.49 0.44
N LYS A 262 12.54 23.27 -0.87
CA LYS A 262 13.13 24.24 -1.80
C LYS A 262 12.07 25.24 -2.26
N LEU A 263 10.85 24.79 -2.53
CA LEU A 263 9.69 25.62 -2.84
C LEU A 263 9.36 26.58 -1.69
N ASN A 264 9.42 26.11 -0.43
CA ASN A 264 9.27 26.92 0.79
C ASN A 264 10.39 27.95 1.02
N LYS A 265 11.43 27.98 0.18
CA LYS A 265 12.46 29.05 0.16
C LYS A 265 12.18 30.13 -0.89
N PHE A 266 11.01 30.10 -1.53
CA PHE A 266 10.54 31.14 -2.46
C PHE A 266 10.48 32.53 -1.81
N THR A 267 9.87 32.63 -0.63
CA THR A 267 9.74 33.88 0.12
C THR A 267 9.58 33.58 1.61
N PRO A 268 9.92 34.50 2.53
CA PRO A 268 9.69 34.28 3.96
C PRO A 268 8.23 34.03 4.32
N TYR A 269 7.99 33.23 5.37
CA TYR A 269 6.65 33.09 5.96
C TYR A 269 6.15 34.44 6.48
N GLY A 270 4.86 34.72 6.26
CA GLY A 270 4.26 36.02 6.55
C GLY A 270 4.45 37.08 5.45
N THR A 271 5.11 36.77 4.32
CA THR A 271 5.15 37.69 3.17
C THR A 271 3.74 37.99 2.67
N LYS A 272 3.47 39.29 2.46
CA LYS A 272 2.18 39.84 2.03
C LYS A 272 2.21 40.18 0.54
N PHE A 273 1.28 39.60 -0.22
CA PHE A 273 1.04 39.91 -1.62
C PHE A 273 -0.27 40.70 -1.75
N LYS A 274 -0.36 41.58 -2.76
CA LYS A 274 -1.55 42.40 -3.00
C LYS A 274 -2.78 41.55 -3.34
N ASP A 275 -2.59 40.53 -4.15
CA ASP A 275 -3.61 39.64 -4.71
C ASP A 275 -2.96 38.36 -5.23
N GLN A 276 -3.78 37.38 -5.66
CA GLN A 276 -3.29 36.11 -6.21
C GLN A 276 -2.44 36.31 -7.47
N SER A 277 -2.74 37.31 -8.31
CA SER A 277 -1.96 37.62 -9.50
C SER A 277 -0.56 38.13 -9.15
N ALA A 278 -0.41 38.96 -8.10
CA ALA A 278 0.88 39.42 -7.60
C ALA A 278 1.71 38.27 -7.01
N PHE A 279 1.07 37.32 -6.30
CA PHE A 279 1.72 36.10 -5.84
C PHE A 279 2.19 35.21 -7.00
N ILE A 280 1.31 34.91 -7.95
CA ILE A 280 1.61 34.09 -9.14
C ILE A 280 2.77 34.69 -9.95
N ASN A 281 2.72 35.99 -10.25
CA ASN A 281 3.80 36.66 -10.98
C ASN A 281 5.13 36.60 -10.24
N ALA A 282 5.14 36.75 -8.91
CA ALA A 282 6.35 36.62 -8.11
C ALA A 282 6.88 35.17 -8.10
N PHE A 283 5.99 34.17 -8.02
CA PHE A 283 6.37 32.76 -8.03
C PHE A 283 6.96 32.32 -9.37
N ILE A 284 6.32 32.64 -10.51
CA ILE A 284 6.82 32.29 -11.85
C ILE A 284 8.21 32.91 -12.12
N ASN A 285 8.47 34.12 -11.62
CA ASN A 285 9.76 34.80 -11.77
C ASN A 285 10.81 34.34 -10.72
N SER A 286 10.53 33.31 -9.91
CA SER A 286 11.45 32.80 -8.89
C SER A 286 12.26 31.59 -9.36
N PRO A 287 13.46 31.35 -8.80
CA PRO A 287 14.21 30.11 -9.01
C PRO A 287 13.44 28.83 -8.61
N GLN A 288 12.44 28.96 -7.74
CA GLN A 288 11.59 27.86 -7.29
C GLN A 288 10.61 27.36 -8.36
N TYR A 289 10.23 28.21 -9.33
CA TYR A 289 9.35 27.79 -10.42
C TYR A 289 9.96 26.62 -11.20
N ALA A 290 11.25 26.69 -11.56
CA ALA A 290 11.96 25.62 -12.24
C ALA A 290 11.99 24.28 -11.46
N ILE A 291 11.84 24.32 -10.14
CA ILE A 291 11.72 23.12 -9.30
C ILE A 291 10.32 22.51 -9.42
N ALA A 292 9.28 23.34 -9.44
CA ALA A 292 7.91 22.91 -9.70
C ALA A 292 7.73 22.33 -11.12
N GLN A 293 8.41 22.91 -12.12
CA GLN A 293 8.48 22.35 -13.48
C GLN A 293 9.21 20.99 -13.52
N MET A 294 10.29 20.84 -12.73
CA MET A 294 11.02 19.57 -12.63
C MET A 294 10.19 18.47 -11.95
N VAL A 295 9.38 18.79 -10.93
CA VAL A 295 8.46 17.83 -10.31
C VAL A 295 7.35 17.41 -11.28
N LEU A 296 6.81 18.34 -12.09
CA LEU A 296 5.92 17.98 -13.19
C LEU A 296 6.57 16.96 -14.13
N ASN A 297 7.83 17.16 -14.53
CA ASN A 297 8.51 16.23 -15.43
C ASN A 297 8.60 14.79 -14.85
N TYR A 298 8.95 14.62 -13.57
CA TYR A 298 8.87 13.29 -12.93
C TYR A 298 7.43 12.75 -12.89
N SER A 299 6.46 13.63 -12.68
CA SER A 299 5.03 13.28 -12.62
C SER A 299 4.39 12.97 -14.00
N GLN A 300 5.19 12.98 -15.06
CA GLN A 300 4.82 12.62 -16.44
C GLN A 300 5.88 11.73 -17.12
N THR A 301 6.80 11.13 -16.36
CA THR A 301 7.85 10.24 -16.87
C THR A 301 7.69 8.85 -16.28
N THR A 302 7.26 7.90 -17.12
CA THR A 302 7.16 6.45 -16.88
C THR A 302 8.21 5.92 -15.90
N ASN A 303 7.77 5.27 -14.82
CA ASN A 303 8.64 4.61 -13.84
C ASN A 303 9.72 5.53 -13.23
N SER A 304 9.40 6.81 -13.03
CA SER A 304 10.27 7.77 -12.35
C SER A 304 9.87 8.13 -10.91
N MET A 305 8.77 7.59 -10.39
CA MET A 305 8.29 7.85 -9.02
C MET A 305 7.74 6.59 -8.33
N VAL A 306 7.93 6.53 -7.01
CA VAL A 306 7.42 5.48 -6.12
C VAL A 306 6.91 6.08 -4.81
N PHE A 307 5.90 5.45 -4.21
CA PHE A 307 5.65 5.54 -2.78
C PHE A 307 6.52 4.48 -2.07
N LEU A 308 7.28 4.90 -1.07
CA LEU A 308 8.19 4.06 -0.31
C LEU A 308 7.51 3.55 0.98
N ALA A 309 7.04 2.31 0.94
CA ALA A 309 6.32 1.68 2.04
C ALA A 309 7.27 1.22 3.15
N ASN A 310 7.51 2.09 4.14
CA ASN A 310 8.20 1.78 5.38
C ASN A 310 7.12 1.55 6.46
N PRO A 311 6.86 0.30 6.87
CA PRO A 311 7.89 -0.55 7.47
C PRO A 311 8.54 -1.60 6.55
N HIS A 312 7.88 -1.94 5.45
CA HIS A 312 8.14 -3.18 4.68
C HIS A 312 9.36 -3.14 3.75
N SER A 313 9.97 -1.96 3.58
CA SER A 313 11.03 -1.71 2.57
C SER A 313 10.55 -1.94 1.13
N GLU A 314 9.24 -1.82 0.90
CA GLU A 314 8.60 -2.10 -0.39
C GLU A 314 8.46 -0.84 -1.25
N LEU A 315 8.50 -1.05 -2.57
CA LEU A 315 8.29 0.02 -3.56
C LEU A 315 6.92 -0.16 -4.23
N ILE A 316 6.17 0.93 -4.27
CA ILE A 316 4.86 1.00 -4.92
C ILE A 316 4.98 2.04 -6.04
N TRP A 317 4.90 1.63 -7.29
CA TRP A 317 5.02 2.55 -8.43
C TRP A 317 3.75 3.38 -8.59
N LEU A 318 3.90 4.71 -8.65
CA LEU A 318 2.78 5.63 -8.79
C LEU A 318 2.50 5.94 -10.26
N GLU A 319 1.25 6.29 -10.57
CA GLU A 319 0.79 6.59 -11.91
C GLU A 319 1.38 7.90 -12.43
N ASN A 320 2.20 7.79 -13.48
CA ASN A 320 2.86 8.91 -14.16
C ASN A 320 3.14 8.68 -15.66
N ASP A 321 2.40 7.75 -16.29
CA ASP A 321 2.34 7.59 -17.74
C ASP A 321 1.32 8.55 -18.39
N ILE A 322 0.37 9.07 -17.61
CA ILE A 322 -0.65 10.03 -18.07
C ILE A 322 0.00 11.38 -18.45
N ASN A 323 -0.04 11.71 -19.74
CA ASN A 323 0.54 12.93 -20.31
C ASN A 323 -0.42 13.56 -21.35
N PRO A 324 -0.92 14.79 -21.15
CA PRO A 324 -0.63 15.74 -20.07
C PRO A 324 -1.05 15.25 -18.68
N TYR A 325 -0.43 15.81 -17.63
CA TYR A 325 -0.74 15.47 -16.23
C TYR A 325 -2.23 15.67 -15.93
N THR A 326 -2.91 14.60 -15.50
CA THR A 326 -4.33 14.66 -15.12
C THR A 326 -4.43 14.75 -13.61
N LYS A 327 -4.89 15.91 -13.13
CA LYS A 327 -5.22 16.15 -11.72
C LYS A 327 -6.18 15.06 -11.22
N GLY A 328 -5.90 14.52 -10.03
CA GLY A 328 -6.67 13.44 -9.41
C GLY A 328 -6.31 12.03 -9.90
N SER A 329 -5.89 11.85 -11.16
CA SER A 329 -5.41 10.56 -11.66
C SER A 329 -3.90 10.37 -11.42
N SER A 330 -3.08 11.27 -11.96
CA SER A 330 -1.61 11.25 -11.81
C SER A 330 -1.20 11.39 -10.33
N ILE A 331 -0.10 10.73 -9.95
CA ILE A 331 0.43 10.58 -8.56
C ILE A 331 -0.50 9.83 -7.59
N SER A 332 -1.81 10.05 -7.66
CA SER A 332 -2.82 9.55 -6.71
C SER A 332 -3.26 8.11 -6.99
N HIS A 333 -2.61 7.41 -7.92
CA HIS A 333 -2.92 6.03 -8.30
C HIS A 333 -1.66 5.18 -8.36
N PHE A 334 -1.83 3.86 -8.34
CA PHE A 334 -0.79 2.90 -8.67
C PHE A 334 -0.62 2.83 -10.19
N SER A 335 0.62 2.67 -10.66
CA SER A 335 0.94 2.61 -12.10
C SER A 335 0.16 1.48 -12.79
N MET A 336 -0.74 1.85 -13.70
CA MET A 336 -1.59 0.88 -14.41
C MET A 336 -0.74 -0.12 -15.21
N ALA A 337 0.33 0.36 -15.85
CA ALA A 337 1.27 -0.46 -16.62
C ALA A 337 2.02 -1.54 -15.79
N ILE A 338 1.93 -1.47 -14.45
CA ILE A 338 2.54 -2.43 -13.53
C ILE A 338 1.49 -3.28 -12.79
N TYR A 339 0.40 -2.68 -12.30
CA TYR A 339 -0.48 -3.32 -11.31
C TYR A 339 -1.84 -3.80 -11.84
N ASP A 340 -2.28 -3.38 -13.02
CA ASP A 340 -3.62 -3.66 -13.57
C ASP A 340 -3.93 -5.14 -13.83
N ASN A 341 -2.91 -6.00 -13.78
CA ASN A 341 -2.99 -7.45 -13.96
C ASN A 341 -2.23 -8.14 -12.79
N THR A 342 -2.47 -7.68 -11.56
CA THR A 342 -1.81 -8.14 -10.32
C THR A 342 -2.76 -8.04 -9.12
N THR A 343 -2.41 -8.65 -7.98
CA THR A 343 -3.17 -8.55 -6.73
C THR A 343 -3.39 -7.13 -6.18
N ASP A 344 -2.69 -6.12 -6.70
CA ASP A 344 -2.78 -4.72 -6.28
C ASP A 344 -3.51 -3.83 -7.33
N PHE A 345 -4.37 -4.43 -8.16
CA PHE A 345 -5.09 -3.74 -9.25
C PHE A 345 -6.03 -2.63 -8.79
N LEU A 346 -6.61 -2.70 -7.58
CA LEU A 346 -7.70 -1.82 -7.15
C LEU A 346 -7.41 -0.32 -7.32
N MET A 347 -6.17 0.12 -7.13
CA MET A 347 -5.79 1.54 -7.23
C MET A 347 -5.15 1.92 -8.57
N THR A 348 -5.36 1.17 -9.65
CA THR A 348 -5.13 1.72 -11.00
C THR A 348 -6.25 2.72 -11.35
N TYR A 349 -5.98 3.68 -12.24
CA TYR A 349 -6.89 4.81 -12.48
C TYR A 349 -8.06 4.49 -13.44
N LEU A 350 -8.12 3.29 -14.01
CA LEU A 350 -9.10 2.91 -15.02
C LEU A 350 -10.05 1.84 -14.50
N GLN A 351 -11.35 2.16 -14.51
CA GLN A 351 -12.41 1.20 -14.26
C GLN A 351 -12.65 0.33 -15.50
N HIS A 352 -12.92 -0.96 -15.30
CA HIS A 352 -13.05 -1.95 -16.39
C HIS A 352 -14.53 -2.33 -16.59
N PRO A 353 -15.18 -1.89 -17.69
CA PRO A 353 -16.58 -2.24 -17.97
C PRO A 353 -16.78 -3.73 -18.20
N GLY A 354 -17.93 -4.26 -17.80
CA GLY A 354 -18.27 -5.68 -17.95
C GLY A 354 -17.63 -6.62 -16.93
N ARG A 355 -16.90 -6.09 -15.93
CA ARG A 355 -16.22 -6.87 -14.88
C ARG A 355 -16.99 -6.87 -13.56
N SER A 356 -17.36 -8.05 -13.05
CA SER A 356 -17.86 -8.21 -11.66
C SER A 356 -16.71 -8.19 -10.65
N PHE A 357 -17.00 -7.98 -9.37
CA PHE A 357 -16.03 -8.04 -8.29
C PHE A 357 -15.24 -9.36 -8.27
N GLU A 358 -15.91 -10.51 -8.39
CA GLU A 358 -15.24 -11.82 -8.42
C GLU A 358 -14.50 -12.07 -9.74
N THR A 359 -14.95 -11.46 -10.84
CA THR A 359 -14.22 -11.49 -12.11
C THR A 359 -12.90 -10.74 -11.97
N ALA A 360 -12.92 -9.54 -11.37
CA ALA A 360 -11.71 -8.76 -11.08
C ALA A 360 -10.71 -9.54 -10.21
N LEU A 361 -11.20 -10.25 -9.18
CA LEU A 361 -10.38 -11.12 -8.35
C LEU A 361 -9.77 -12.29 -9.15
N GLN A 362 -10.57 -12.96 -9.98
CA GLN A 362 -10.12 -14.11 -10.78
C GLN A 362 -9.07 -13.72 -11.83
N GLU A 363 -9.31 -12.65 -12.60
CA GLU A 363 -8.38 -12.16 -13.62
C GLU A 363 -7.02 -11.76 -13.04
N ASN A 364 -7.02 -11.18 -11.82
CA ASN A 364 -5.81 -10.75 -11.12
C ASN A 364 -5.17 -11.82 -10.23
N ASN A 365 -5.74 -13.04 -10.17
CA ASN A 365 -5.34 -14.11 -9.26
C ASN A 365 -5.26 -13.62 -7.79
N ALA A 366 -6.27 -12.86 -7.37
CA ALA A 366 -6.36 -12.23 -6.06
C ALA A 366 -7.41 -12.93 -5.17
N THR A 367 -7.12 -13.06 -3.87
CA THR A 367 -8.06 -13.62 -2.87
C THR A 367 -8.78 -12.54 -2.05
N CYS A 368 -8.36 -11.29 -2.17
CA CYS A 368 -9.02 -10.10 -1.62
C CYS A 368 -8.80 -8.93 -2.59
N ILE A 369 -9.75 -8.00 -2.65
CA ILE A 369 -9.67 -6.82 -3.54
C ILE A 369 -8.65 -5.78 -3.04
N ILE A 370 -8.37 -5.76 -1.73
CA ILE A 370 -7.34 -4.93 -1.14
C ILE A 370 -6.02 -5.70 -1.18
N GLY A 371 -5.19 -5.38 -2.17
CA GLY A 371 -3.89 -5.99 -2.36
C GLY A 371 -2.86 -5.67 -1.27
N PRO A 372 -1.78 -6.47 -1.15
CA PRO A 372 -0.78 -6.32 -0.10
C PRO A 372 -0.05 -4.97 -0.14
N LYS A 373 0.21 -4.38 -1.31
CA LYS A 373 0.84 -3.05 -1.40
C LYS A 373 -0.10 -1.93 -0.98
N LEU A 374 -1.39 -2.06 -1.24
CA LEU A 374 -2.38 -1.14 -0.68
C LEU A 374 -2.43 -1.22 0.86
N ILE A 375 -2.38 -2.43 1.43
CA ILE A 375 -2.25 -2.61 2.89
C ILE A 375 -0.96 -1.92 3.40
N TYR A 376 0.18 -2.20 2.77
CA TYR A 376 1.48 -1.61 3.13
C TYR A 376 1.50 -0.08 3.05
N LEU A 377 0.74 0.51 2.12
CA LEU A 377 0.56 1.96 2.00
C LEU A 377 -0.25 2.52 3.18
N LEU A 378 -1.39 1.91 3.50
CA LEU A 378 -2.25 2.31 4.62
C LEU A 378 -1.50 2.23 5.95
N GLU A 379 -0.72 1.16 6.16
CA GLU A 379 0.18 1.00 7.31
C GLU A 379 1.26 2.10 7.35
N THR A 380 1.88 2.40 6.21
CA THR A 380 2.95 3.41 6.12
C THR A 380 2.44 4.83 6.43
N ILE A 381 1.21 5.19 6.03
CA ILE A 381 0.61 6.49 6.42
C ILE A 381 0.10 6.50 7.86
N GLY A 382 -0.17 5.33 8.47
CA GLY A 382 -0.39 5.17 9.91
C GLY A 382 -1.63 4.40 10.35
N TYR A 383 -2.34 3.69 9.46
CA TYR A 383 -3.41 2.79 9.90
C TYR A 383 -2.81 1.53 10.57
N ALA A 384 -3.47 1.06 11.63
CA ALA A 384 -3.09 -0.18 12.29
C ALA A 384 -3.71 -1.40 11.58
N THR A 385 -3.01 -2.52 11.57
CA THR A 385 -3.49 -3.84 11.08
C THR A 385 -3.07 -4.95 12.04
N PRO A 386 -3.57 -6.19 11.91
CA PRO A 386 -3.08 -7.32 12.69
C PRO A 386 -1.57 -7.59 12.56
N ASN A 387 -0.94 -7.20 11.45
CA ASN A 387 0.50 -7.35 11.22
C ASN A 387 1.32 -6.10 11.62
N HIS A 388 0.68 -4.93 11.64
CA HIS A 388 1.27 -3.67 12.07
C HIS A 388 0.34 -2.91 13.05
N PRO A 389 0.20 -3.38 14.30
CA PRO A 389 -0.78 -2.83 15.25
C PRO A 389 -0.35 -1.49 15.88
N ASP A 390 0.94 -1.15 15.85
CA ASP A 390 1.53 0.01 16.52
C ASP A 390 2.11 1.03 15.51
N PRO A 391 1.26 1.80 14.79
CA PRO A 391 1.71 2.79 13.80
C PRO A 391 2.42 3.99 14.43
N GLU A 392 3.29 4.65 13.66
CA GLU A 392 4.01 5.85 14.13
C GLU A 392 3.07 7.04 14.31
N LYS A 393 2.70 7.31 15.57
CA LYS A 393 1.77 8.39 15.91
C LYS A 393 2.42 9.78 15.73
N PRO A 394 1.79 10.70 14.98
CA PRO A 394 2.22 12.10 14.90
C PRO A 394 1.91 12.85 16.20
N SER A 395 2.52 14.02 16.38
CA SER A 395 2.26 14.91 17.51
C SER A 395 1.28 16.04 17.14
N PRO A 396 0.49 16.55 18.10
CA PRO A 396 -0.23 17.82 17.95
C PRO A 396 0.72 19.00 17.69
N ILE A 397 0.16 20.12 17.23
CA ILE A 397 0.91 21.35 17.02
C ILE A 397 0.96 22.16 18.32
N ASP A 398 2.16 22.59 18.70
CA ASP A 398 2.42 23.40 19.88
C ASP A 398 1.84 24.82 19.73
N HIS A 399 0.54 25.00 20.00
CA HIS A 399 -0.04 26.33 20.10
C HIS A 399 0.56 27.07 21.32
N PRO A 400 1.22 28.22 21.15
CA PRO A 400 1.70 29.00 22.28
C PRO A 400 0.48 29.46 23.10
N ALA A 401 0.44 29.08 24.39
CA ALA A 401 -0.71 29.33 25.24
C ALA A 401 -1.09 30.82 25.21
N LYS A 402 -2.35 31.12 24.84
CA LYS A 402 -2.92 32.47 24.95
C LYS A 402 -2.66 32.98 26.37
N ASN A 403 -1.87 34.06 26.49
CA ASN A 403 -1.40 34.57 27.77
C ASN A 403 -2.53 34.61 28.81
N GLN A 404 -2.52 33.66 29.76
CA GLN A 404 -3.39 33.77 30.93
C GLN A 404 -2.95 35.02 31.68
N THR A 405 -3.82 36.03 31.68
CA THR A 405 -3.55 37.31 32.35
C THR A 405 -3.16 37.04 33.79
N THR A 406 -1.92 37.38 34.13
CA THR A 406 -1.35 37.10 35.45
C THR A 406 -2.19 37.78 36.51
N LYS A 407 -3.01 37.00 37.22
CA LYS A 407 -3.86 37.48 38.31
C LYS A 407 -2.97 38.06 39.41
N SER A 408 -2.83 39.38 39.38
CA SER A 408 -2.19 40.13 40.46
C SER A 408 -2.97 39.88 41.74
N LYS A 409 -2.27 39.47 42.80
CA LYS A 409 -2.87 39.30 44.12
C LYS A 409 -3.25 40.67 44.66
N SER A 410 -4.54 40.98 44.67
CA SER A 410 -5.11 42.06 45.49
C SER A 410 -6.05 41.46 46.52
N THR A 411 -5.99 42.02 47.72
CA THR A 411 -6.58 41.52 48.96
C THR A 411 -8.11 41.68 49.03
N ASN A 412 -8.74 40.85 49.85
CA ASN A 412 -10.15 40.92 50.29
C ASN A 412 -10.69 42.35 50.50
N ASN A 413 -11.98 42.56 50.21
CA ASN A 413 -12.94 42.95 51.26
C ASN A 413 -14.42 42.86 50.83
N ASN A 414 -15.20 42.18 51.68
CA ASN A 414 -16.59 42.46 52.12
C ASN A 414 -17.73 42.87 51.15
N TYR A 415 -18.78 42.04 51.16
CA TYR A 415 -20.22 42.37 51.21
C TYR A 415 -20.80 43.51 50.32
N THR A 416 -21.68 43.15 49.37
CA THR A 416 -23.15 43.23 49.55
C THR A 416 -23.97 42.67 48.37
N THR A 417 -25.15 42.13 48.68
CA THR A 417 -26.30 41.77 47.80
C THR A 417 -27.50 42.68 48.19
N PRO A 418 -28.70 42.65 47.53
CA PRO A 418 -29.17 41.97 46.31
C PRO A 418 -29.93 42.92 45.32
N THR A 419 -30.61 42.35 44.29
CA THR A 419 -31.90 42.72 43.60
C THR A 419 -31.80 42.43 42.07
N SER A 420 -32.50 41.44 41.50
CA SER A 420 -33.84 41.49 40.84
C SER A 420 -33.97 42.52 39.69
N SER A 421 -34.56 42.23 38.53
CA SER A 421 -35.72 41.35 38.26
C SER A 421 -35.85 40.79 36.81
N LEU A 422 -36.88 39.95 36.61
CA LEU A 422 -37.71 39.63 35.42
C LEU A 422 -37.59 40.52 34.14
N SER A 423 -37.96 40.07 32.92
CA SER A 423 -38.74 38.87 32.49
C SER A 423 -38.51 38.42 31.02
N THR A 424 -38.99 37.21 30.72
CA THR A 424 -39.23 36.57 29.41
C THR A 424 -40.17 37.30 28.44
N SER A 425 -39.99 37.12 27.12
CA SER A 425 -41.09 36.79 26.18
C SER A 425 -40.62 36.31 24.79
N GLN A 426 -41.16 35.19 24.32
CA GLN A 426 -41.23 34.77 22.90
C GLN A 426 -42.32 35.60 22.18
N PRO A 427 -42.45 35.63 20.82
CA PRO A 427 -43.23 34.58 20.15
C PRO A 427 -42.96 34.26 18.64
N THR A 428 -43.25 32.99 18.34
CA THR A 428 -43.77 32.32 17.12
C THR A 428 -44.13 33.06 15.80
N SER A 429 -43.65 32.47 14.69
CA SER A 429 -44.39 31.93 13.51
C SER A 429 -45.09 32.81 12.44
N SER A 430 -44.85 32.42 11.16
CA SER A 430 -45.85 31.91 10.17
C SER A 430 -45.96 32.64 8.80
N SER A 431 -46.07 31.82 7.72
CA SER A 431 -46.63 32.11 6.38
C SER A 431 -46.00 33.18 5.47
N VAL A 432 -46.19 33.21 4.12
CA VAL A 432 -46.17 32.21 3.01
C VAL A 432 -46.45 32.95 1.67
N LEU A 433 -46.18 32.34 0.50
CA LEU A 433 -46.62 32.71 -0.88
C LEU A 433 -45.95 33.89 -1.66
N SER A 434 -45.05 33.50 -2.57
CA SER A 434 -45.19 33.66 -4.05
C SER A 434 -44.81 34.94 -4.84
N ASN A 435 -44.51 34.68 -6.13
CA ASN A 435 -44.62 35.55 -7.33
C ASN A 435 -43.49 36.53 -7.71
N THR A 436 -42.50 35.98 -8.44
CA THR A 436 -42.14 36.34 -9.85
C THR A 436 -42.27 37.79 -10.37
N SER A 437 -41.20 38.30 -11.00
CA SER A 437 -41.26 38.82 -12.39
C SER A 437 -39.86 39.08 -12.99
N ASN A 438 -39.76 39.06 -14.33
CA ASN A 438 -38.51 39.22 -15.10
C ASN A 438 -38.24 40.68 -15.53
N THR A 439 -36.97 41.08 -15.58
CA THR A 439 -36.38 41.85 -16.70
C THR A 439 -34.86 41.56 -16.84
N GLY A 440 -34.24 41.58 -18.03
CA GLY A 440 -34.91 41.66 -19.34
C GLY A 440 -34.12 42.07 -20.60
N SER A 441 -32.79 41.93 -20.70
CA SER A 441 -32.05 42.23 -21.97
C SER A 441 -30.68 41.50 -22.01
N ASN A 442 -30.28 40.67 -22.99
CA ASN A 442 -30.46 40.50 -24.45
C ASN A 442 -29.41 41.21 -25.35
N ILE A 443 -28.58 40.39 -26.02
CA ILE A 443 -28.00 40.44 -27.39
C ILE A 443 -27.19 39.11 -27.50
N VAL A 444 -27.56 38.04 -28.23
CA VAL A 444 -27.91 37.84 -29.66
C VAL A 444 -26.64 37.88 -30.55
N SER A 445 -25.86 36.79 -30.61
CA SER A 445 -25.83 35.72 -31.65
C SER A 445 -24.79 36.01 -32.78
N ASN A 446 -24.34 35.08 -33.66
CA ASN A 446 -24.79 33.75 -34.11
C ASN A 446 -23.64 32.72 -34.24
N ASN A 447 -24.00 31.44 -34.40
CA ASN A 447 -23.15 30.40 -35.01
C ASN A 447 -22.82 30.70 -36.49
N TRP A 448 -21.88 29.96 -37.08
CA TRP A 448 -22.03 29.34 -38.41
C TRP A 448 -21.05 28.15 -38.59
N ILE A 449 -21.32 27.31 -39.60
CA ILE A 449 -20.68 26.01 -39.85
C ILE A 449 -19.93 26.06 -41.18
N ASN A 450 -18.72 25.47 -41.29
CA ASN A 450 -18.40 24.47 -42.35
C ASN A 450 -17.00 23.83 -42.29
N LEU A 451 -16.90 22.71 -43.03
CA LEU A 451 -15.73 21.87 -43.30
C LEU A 451 -14.94 22.38 -44.53
N VAL A 452 -13.73 21.83 -44.81
CA VAL A 452 -13.14 21.43 -46.13
C VAL A 452 -11.60 21.60 -46.21
N LEU A 453 -10.95 20.70 -46.96
CA LEU A 453 -9.51 20.65 -47.28
C LEU A 453 -9.08 21.67 -48.36
N CYS A 454 -7.77 21.97 -48.45
CA CYS A 454 -7.12 22.15 -49.77
C CYS A 454 -5.60 21.87 -49.74
N LEU A 455 -4.95 21.75 -50.91
CA LEU A 455 -3.54 21.38 -51.10
C LEU A 455 -2.70 22.48 -51.81
N CYS A 456 -1.38 22.45 -51.58
CA CYS A 456 -0.23 22.77 -52.47
C CYS A 456 -0.28 24.00 -53.42
N LEU A 457 0.80 24.80 -53.53
CA LEU A 457 1.97 24.46 -54.39
C LEU A 457 3.20 25.39 -54.21
N SER A 458 4.33 24.91 -54.76
CA SER A 458 5.70 25.43 -55.06
C SER A 458 6.01 26.95 -55.09
N VAL A 459 7.27 27.46 -55.17
CA VAL A 459 8.59 27.01 -55.72
C VAL A 459 9.75 27.67 -54.92
N GLY A 460 11.04 27.27 -54.97
CA GLY A 460 11.77 26.23 -55.73
C GLY A 460 13.32 26.33 -55.54
N GLY A 461 14.12 25.45 -56.17
CA GLY A 461 15.61 25.42 -56.12
C GLY A 461 16.19 24.57 -54.96
N TRP A 462 16.83 23.40 -55.08
CA TRP A 462 17.60 22.63 -56.11
C TRP A 462 19.10 22.93 -56.24
N ASP A 463 19.94 22.09 -55.60
CA ASP A 463 20.88 21.17 -56.29
C ASP A 463 21.35 20.05 -55.32
N LYS A 464 21.20 18.76 -55.66
CA LYS A 464 22.14 17.84 -56.38
C LYS A 464 23.37 17.44 -55.54
N VAL A 465 23.92 16.21 -55.55
CA VAL A 465 23.64 14.91 -56.23
C VAL A 465 23.79 13.81 -55.12
N THR A 466 23.32 12.56 -55.13
CA THR A 466 22.81 11.59 -56.14
C THR A 466 21.87 10.58 -55.45
N ALA A 467 21.12 9.76 -56.19
CA ALA A 467 20.44 8.56 -55.66
C ALA A 467 20.60 7.36 -56.60
N THR A 468 20.55 6.13 -56.05
CA THR A 468 20.36 4.88 -56.79
C THR A 468 19.22 4.07 -56.18
N SER A 469 18.30 3.60 -57.03
CA SER A 469 17.01 3.03 -56.61
C SER A 469 16.99 1.50 -56.65
N ARG A 470 16.23 0.89 -55.72
CA ARG A 470 15.41 -0.31 -55.96
C ARG A 470 14.30 -0.43 -54.92
N THR A 471 13.16 -0.99 -55.32
CA THR A 471 11.90 -0.98 -54.56
C THR A 471 11.54 -2.34 -53.96
N LEU A 472 10.97 -2.27 -52.74
CA LEU A 472 9.95 -3.15 -52.16
C LEU A 472 10.03 -4.68 -52.35
N HIS A 473 10.19 -5.39 -51.23
CA HIS A 473 9.45 -6.62 -50.90
C HIS A 473 9.12 -6.63 -49.38
N PRO A 474 8.10 -7.38 -48.92
CA PRO A 474 7.50 -7.17 -47.59
C PRO A 474 8.20 -7.89 -46.43
N TYR A 475 7.97 -7.36 -45.22
CA TYR A 475 8.11 -7.98 -43.88
C TYR A 475 9.07 -9.16 -43.72
N THR A 476 10.27 -8.88 -43.21
CA THR A 476 11.05 -9.86 -42.43
C THR A 476 10.83 -9.62 -40.94
N LYS A 477 10.48 -10.68 -40.19
CA LYS A 477 10.35 -10.61 -38.72
C LYS A 477 11.73 -10.40 -38.10
N LEU A 478 11.97 -9.24 -37.47
CA LEU A 478 13.05 -9.10 -36.50
C LEU A 478 12.74 -9.96 -35.27
N LYS A 479 13.75 -10.64 -34.73
CA LYS A 479 13.60 -11.47 -33.52
C LYS A 479 13.43 -10.57 -32.28
N PRO A 480 12.60 -10.95 -31.29
CA PRO A 480 12.49 -10.20 -30.03
C PRO A 480 13.84 -10.15 -29.29
N SER A 481 14.15 -8.99 -28.70
CA SER A 481 15.20 -8.90 -27.69
C SER A 481 14.66 -9.41 -26.36
N SER A 482 15.28 -10.46 -25.81
CA SER A 482 14.73 -11.23 -24.69
C SER A 482 15.10 -10.66 -23.31
N ASN A 483 14.47 -9.56 -22.90
CA ASN A 483 14.41 -9.16 -21.49
C ASN A 483 13.36 -10.02 -20.77
N VAL A 484 13.78 -11.21 -20.31
CA VAL A 484 12.91 -12.15 -19.58
C VAL A 484 12.61 -11.58 -18.20
N ARG A 485 11.36 -11.14 -17.98
CA ARG A 485 10.82 -10.92 -16.62
C ARG A 485 11.01 -12.22 -15.83
N LYS A 486 11.76 -12.19 -14.71
CA LYS A 486 11.77 -13.31 -13.74
C LYS A 486 10.33 -13.45 -13.21
N GLN A 487 9.60 -14.46 -13.65
CA GLN A 487 8.38 -14.89 -12.97
C GLN A 487 8.77 -15.33 -11.55
N ILE A 488 8.13 -14.73 -10.54
CA ILE A 488 8.25 -15.19 -9.15
C ILE A 488 7.42 -16.48 -9.07
N LYS A 489 8.09 -17.61 -8.83
CA LYS A 489 7.41 -18.89 -8.63
C LYS A 489 6.87 -18.95 -7.19
N PRO A 490 5.64 -19.45 -6.95
CA PRO A 490 5.15 -19.68 -5.60
C PRO A 490 5.97 -20.78 -4.88
N PRO A 491 5.88 -20.88 -3.54
CA PRO A 491 6.45 -21.99 -2.76
C PRO A 491 6.07 -23.36 -3.33
N PRO A 492 6.99 -24.34 -3.41
CA PRO A 492 6.77 -25.62 -4.08
C PRO A 492 6.09 -26.66 -3.17
N TYR A 493 5.04 -26.25 -2.47
CA TYR A 493 4.28 -27.04 -1.49
C TYR A 493 2.79 -26.98 -1.83
N HIS A 494 2.09 -28.11 -1.73
CA HIS A 494 0.64 -28.19 -2.00
C HIS A 494 -0.13 -28.63 -0.73
N PRO A 495 -1.41 -28.25 -0.53
CA PRO A 495 -2.23 -28.73 0.60
C PRO A 495 -2.46 -30.27 0.63
N ASP A 496 -1.97 -30.98 -0.39
CA ASP A 496 -1.96 -32.44 -0.50
C ASP A 496 -0.59 -33.08 -0.28
N ASP A 497 0.45 -32.32 0.03
CA ASP A 497 1.73 -32.87 0.47
C ASP A 497 1.66 -33.27 1.94
N TYR A 498 2.17 -34.47 2.26
CA TYR A 498 2.52 -34.83 3.63
C TYR A 498 3.95 -34.35 3.91
N ILE A 499 4.10 -33.41 4.85
CA ILE A 499 5.31 -32.59 5.02
C ILE A 499 5.97 -32.87 6.38
N LEU A 500 7.29 -33.10 6.36
CA LEU A 500 8.14 -33.14 7.55
C LEU A 500 9.09 -31.94 7.56
N LEU A 501 8.92 -31.02 8.51
CA LEU A 501 9.84 -29.91 8.74
C LEU A 501 10.85 -30.29 9.82
N VAL A 502 12.13 -30.17 9.51
CA VAL A 502 13.24 -30.68 10.33
C VAL A 502 14.15 -29.54 10.79
N GLY A 503 14.36 -29.46 12.11
CA GLY A 503 15.25 -28.48 12.71
C GLY A 503 14.64 -27.09 12.89
N GLU A 504 13.32 -26.99 13.06
CA GLU A 504 12.62 -25.72 13.30
C GLU A 504 13.19 -25.01 14.55
N GLY A 505 13.40 -23.70 14.41
CA GLY A 505 13.86 -22.83 15.49
C GLY A 505 12.69 -22.30 16.31
N ASN A 506 12.14 -21.17 15.88
CA ASN A 506 10.96 -20.52 16.45
C ASN A 506 9.63 -21.02 15.84
N PHE A 507 9.64 -22.06 15.01
CA PHE A 507 8.46 -22.59 14.29
C PHE A 507 7.75 -21.60 13.34
N SER A 508 8.35 -20.44 13.03
CA SER A 508 7.75 -19.46 12.12
C SER A 508 7.60 -19.97 10.68
N PHE A 509 8.44 -20.92 10.22
CA PHE A 509 8.28 -21.58 8.92
C PHE A 509 7.12 -22.58 8.95
N ALA A 510 6.99 -23.35 10.03
CA ALA A 510 5.81 -24.20 10.25
C ALA A 510 4.50 -23.40 10.26
N ARG A 511 4.44 -22.27 10.99
CA ARG A 511 3.28 -21.39 11.03
C ARG A 511 2.90 -20.90 9.64
N THR A 512 3.76 -20.13 8.96
CA THR A 512 3.42 -19.51 7.68
C THR A 512 3.07 -20.53 6.59
N LEU A 513 3.71 -21.72 6.61
CA LEU A 513 3.36 -22.80 5.70
C LEU A 513 1.94 -23.32 5.94
N ALA A 514 1.52 -23.49 7.19
CA ALA A 514 0.16 -23.94 7.53
C ALA A 514 -0.90 -22.83 7.36
N GLU A 515 -0.58 -21.61 7.80
CA GLU A 515 -1.50 -20.46 7.91
C GLU A 515 -1.66 -19.74 6.56
N SER A 516 -0.55 -19.33 5.96
CA SER A 516 -0.51 -18.38 4.84
C SER A 516 -0.36 -19.02 3.46
N ILE A 517 0.23 -20.23 3.38
CA ILE A 517 0.57 -20.87 2.10
C ILE A 517 -0.35 -22.06 1.78
N LEU A 518 -0.62 -22.94 2.75
CA LEU A 518 -1.43 -24.15 2.54
C LEU A 518 -2.83 -24.07 3.15
N HIS A 519 -3.08 -23.09 4.02
CA HIS A 519 -4.31 -22.93 4.81
C HIS A 519 -4.73 -24.20 5.58
N THR A 520 -3.77 -25.08 5.89
CA THR A 520 -3.94 -26.29 6.70
C THR A 520 -2.61 -26.80 7.25
N GLY A 521 -2.59 -27.15 8.53
CA GLY A 521 -1.48 -27.84 9.20
C GLY A 521 -1.63 -29.35 9.27
N HIS A 522 -2.81 -29.91 8.96
CA HIS A 522 -3.19 -31.31 9.19
C HIS A 522 -2.25 -32.37 8.57
N LYS A 523 -1.48 -32.00 7.54
CA LYS A 523 -0.51 -32.86 6.86
C LYS A 523 0.96 -32.53 7.18
N ILE A 524 1.20 -31.62 8.13
CA ILE A 524 2.52 -31.08 8.46
C ILE A 524 2.96 -31.54 9.85
N ILE A 525 4.15 -32.16 9.94
CA ILE A 525 4.84 -32.43 11.19
C ILE A 525 6.06 -31.52 11.29
N ALA A 526 6.08 -30.64 12.27
CA ALA A 526 7.19 -29.73 12.54
C ALA A 526 8.05 -30.23 13.70
N THR A 527 9.37 -30.27 13.53
CA THR A 527 10.27 -30.93 14.49
C THR A 527 11.47 -30.07 14.87
N SER A 528 11.81 -30.05 16.16
CA SER A 528 13.01 -29.38 16.67
C SER A 528 13.92 -30.35 17.44
N TYR A 529 15.22 -30.08 17.39
CA TYR A 529 16.25 -30.83 18.11
C TYR A 529 16.26 -30.51 19.61
N ASP A 530 15.94 -29.26 19.97
CA ASP A 530 15.88 -28.83 21.36
C ASP A 530 14.67 -29.46 22.09
N THR A 531 14.76 -29.48 23.42
CA THR A 531 13.59 -29.72 24.29
C THR A 531 12.70 -28.48 24.28
N LYS A 532 11.38 -28.59 24.55
CA LYS A 532 10.49 -27.41 24.62
C LYS A 532 11.03 -26.35 25.59
N GLU A 533 11.57 -26.79 26.73
CA GLU A 533 12.12 -25.94 27.79
C GLU A 533 13.43 -25.23 27.42
N ILE A 534 14.16 -25.71 26.41
CA ILE A 534 15.36 -25.05 25.86
C ILE A 534 14.95 -24.16 24.68
N MET A 535 14.05 -24.65 23.83
CA MET A 535 13.48 -23.94 22.68
C MET A 535 12.83 -22.62 23.13
N THR A 536 11.91 -22.64 24.09
CA THR A 536 11.27 -21.42 24.64
C THR A 536 12.24 -20.51 25.41
N LYS A 537 13.47 -20.96 25.72
CA LYS A 537 14.55 -20.11 26.29
C LYS A 537 15.51 -19.55 25.23
N LYS A 538 15.46 -20.07 24.00
CA LYS A 538 16.19 -19.56 22.84
C LYS A 538 15.36 -18.60 22.00
N TYR A 539 14.04 -18.77 22.04
CA TYR A 539 13.04 -18.12 21.20
C TYR A 539 11.80 -17.82 22.06
N ASP A 540 11.62 -16.55 22.37
CA ASP A 540 10.47 -15.99 23.09
C ASP A 540 9.20 -15.97 22.21
N ASP A 541 9.38 -15.67 20.93
CA ASP A 541 8.36 -15.68 19.88
C ASP A 541 7.84 -17.09 19.48
N ALA A 542 8.48 -18.16 19.93
CA ALA A 542 8.18 -19.49 19.40
C ALA A 542 6.86 -20.08 19.89
N GLN A 543 6.40 -19.71 21.09
CA GLN A 543 5.18 -20.30 21.65
C GLN A 543 3.94 -19.88 20.86
N SER A 544 3.80 -18.59 20.50
CA SER A 544 2.71 -18.11 19.64
C SER A 544 2.78 -18.68 18.22
N ASN A 545 3.99 -18.81 17.63
CA ASN A 545 4.16 -19.49 16.35
C ASN A 545 3.70 -20.96 16.40
N ILE A 546 4.00 -21.67 17.50
CA ILE A 546 3.55 -23.05 17.74
C ILE A 546 2.03 -23.13 17.92
N ASP A 547 1.43 -22.21 18.67
CA ASP A 547 0.00 -22.26 18.99
C ASP A 547 -0.84 -22.05 17.71
N ILE A 548 -0.53 -21.04 16.89
CA ILE A 548 -1.18 -20.83 15.59
C ILE A 548 -0.97 -22.03 14.66
N PHE A 549 0.24 -22.59 14.60
CA PHE A 549 0.52 -23.79 13.78
C PHE A 549 -0.32 -25.00 14.23
N ILE A 550 -0.55 -25.17 15.53
CA ILE A 550 -1.41 -26.23 16.09
C ILE A 550 -2.89 -25.93 15.84
N GLU A 551 -3.33 -24.67 15.89
CA GLU A 551 -4.69 -24.25 15.53
C GLU A 551 -5.02 -24.53 14.05
N CYS A 552 -4.04 -24.39 13.15
CA CYS A 552 -4.18 -24.87 11.77
C CYS A 552 -4.24 -26.41 11.63
N GLY A 553 -4.03 -27.17 12.71
CA GLY A 553 -4.01 -28.64 12.75
C GLY A 553 -2.61 -29.27 12.67
N GLY A 554 -1.53 -28.49 12.82
CA GLY A 554 -0.15 -28.94 12.73
C GLY A 554 0.34 -29.75 13.93
N GLN A 555 1.24 -30.73 13.70
CA GLN A 555 1.84 -31.54 14.77
C GLN A 555 3.27 -31.09 15.10
N VAL A 556 3.55 -30.76 16.37
CA VAL A 556 4.90 -30.40 16.83
C VAL A 556 5.59 -31.54 17.59
N LEU A 557 6.85 -31.83 17.26
CA LEU A 557 7.72 -32.77 17.96
C LEU A 557 9.04 -32.11 18.44
N TYR A 558 9.57 -32.59 19.57
CA TYR A 558 10.79 -32.11 20.20
C TYR A 558 11.81 -33.24 20.37
N LYS A 559 13.09 -32.91 20.57
CA LYS A 559 14.20 -33.88 20.72
C LYS A 559 14.43 -34.75 19.47
N VAL A 560 14.05 -34.26 18.29
CA VAL A 560 14.20 -35.01 17.03
C VAL A 560 15.60 -34.78 16.45
N ASP A 561 16.42 -35.84 16.43
CA ASP A 561 17.73 -35.84 15.78
C ASP A 561 17.55 -35.99 14.26
N ALA A 562 17.76 -34.90 13.52
CA ALA A 562 17.71 -34.86 12.05
C ALA A 562 18.65 -35.88 11.39
N THR A 563 19.73 -36.29 12.07
CA THR A 563 20.66 -37.31 11.55
C THR A 563 20.19 -38.75 11.78
N LYS A 564 19.11 -38.94 12.54
CA LYS A 564 18.60 -40.24 13.03
C LYS A 564 17.08 -40.27 13.23
N LEU A 565 16.32 -39.80 12.23
CA LEU A 565 14.85 -39.76 12.22
C LEU A 565 14.21 -41.11 12.56
N GLU A 566 14.89 -42.23 12.25
CA GLU A 566 14.46 -43.60 12.59
C GLU A 566 14.35 -43.90 14.10
N ASN A 567 14.92 -43.04 14.96
CA ASN A 567 14.75 -43.14 16.42
C ASN A 567 13.50 -42.41 16.93
N CYS A 568 12.86 -41.55 16.12
CA CYS A 568 11.62 -40.87 16.48
C CYS A 568 10.44 -41.83 16.26
N LYS A 569 9.82 -42.29 17.36
CA LYS A 569 8.74 -43.30 17.33
C LYS A 569 7.49 -42.78 16.64
N GLU A 570 7.30 -41.47 16.69
CA GLU A 570 6.20 -40.68 16.16
C GLU A 570 6.28 -40.56 14.64
N LEU A 571 7.48 -40.66 14.05
CA LEU A 571 7.69 -40.74 12.61
C LEU A 571 7.58 -42.16 12.05
N LYS A 572 7.61 -43.19 12.90
CA LYS A 572 7.65 -44.60 12.47
C LYS A 572 6.46 -44.96 11.57
N ASN A 573 6.75 -45.63 10.47
CA ASN A 573 5.81 -46.02 9.41
C ASN A 573 5.16 -44.86 8.62
N LYS A 574 5.53 -43.59 8.86
CA LYS A 574 5.14 -42.47 8.00
C LYS A 574 6.09 -42.37 6.79
N ARG A 575 5.56 -41.88 5.66
CA ARG A 575 6.33 -41.38 4.52
C ARG A 575 5.79 -40.01 4.13
N PHE A 576 6.66 -39.16 3.59
CA PHE A 576 6.43 -37.75 3.34
C PHE A 576 6.77 -37.41 1.89
N ASP A 577 5.96 -36.52 1.31
CA ASP A 577 6.16 -35.98 -0.04
C ASP A 577 7.20 -34.86 -0.03
N LYS A 578 7.36 -34.19 1.11
CA LYS A 578 8.34 -33.12 1.32
C LYS A 578 9.04 -33.33 2.67
N ILE A 579 10.37 -33.44 2.67
CA ILE A 579 11.19 -33.41 3.89
C ILE A 579 12.08 -32.16 3.81
N VAL A 580 11.79 -31.16 4.63
CA VAL A 580 12.40 -29.82 4.54
C VAL A 580 13.37 -29.61 5.69
N PHE A 581 14.62 -29.20 5.40
CA PHE A 581 15.58 -28.75 6.41
C PHE A 581 16.16 -27.39 6.00
N ASN A 582 15.65 -26.34 6.62
CA ASN A 582 16.06 -24.97 6.36
C ASN A 582 17.30 -24.58 7.18
N PHE A 583 18.36 -24.13 6.50
CA PHE A 583 19.60 -23.62 7.09
C PHE A 583 20.31 -24.54 8.11
N PRO A 584 20.51 -25.85 7.82
CA PRO A 584 21.17 -26.78 8.74
C PRO A 584 22.57 -26.31 9.15
N HIS A 585 22.81 -26.10 10.45
CA HIS A 585 24.09 -25.62 10.97
C HIS A 585 24.38 -26.11 12.41
N THR A 586 25.46 -26.88 12.57
CA THR A 586 25.93 -27.51 13.83
C THR A 586 26.31 -26.55 14.96
N GLY A 587 26.55 -25.27 14.67
CA GLY A 587 26.92 -24.24 15.67
C GLY A 587 28.41 -24.11 15.96
N ILE A 588 29.27 -24.94 15.35
CA ILE A 588 30.73 -24.92 15.54
C ILE A 588 31.33 -23.65 14.91
N LYS A 589 32.19 -22.95 15.68
CA LYS A 589 32.82 -21.67 15.30
C LYS A 589 34.19 -21.80 14.62
N ASP A 590 34.88 -22.90 14.84
CA ASP A 590 36.18 -23.21 14.21
C ASP A 590 35.96 -23.52 12.72
N GLN A 591 36.66 -22.85 11.81
CA GLN A 591 36.30 -22.82 10.39
C GLN A 591 36.46 -24.18 9.69
N ASP A 592 37.56 -24.90 9.95
CA ASP A 592 37.83 -26.19 9.30
C ASP A 592 36.94 -27.29 9.88
N ARG A 593 36.73 -27.28 11.21
CA ARG A 593 35.79 -28.19 11.87
C ARG A 593 34.33 -27.88 11.48
N ASN A 594 33.97 -26.62 11.23
CA ASN A 594 32.65 -26.22 10.75
C ASN A 594 32.35 -26.88 9.39
N ILE A 595 33.28 -26.84 8.44
CA ILE A 595 33.10 -27.45 7.11
C ILE A 595 32.84 -28.95 7.25
N ILE A 596 33.68 -29.68 7.98
CA ILE A 596 33.54 -31.13 8.14
C ILE A 596 32.24 -31.48 8.92
N ALA A 597 31.94 -30.78 10.01
CA ALA A 597 30.77 -31.09 10.83
C ALA A 597 29.44 -30.79 10.11
N ASN A 598 29.37 -29.72 9.33
CA ASN A 598 28.17 -29.42 8.54
C ASN A 598 28.04 -30.32 7.30
N GLN A 599 29.15 -30.77 6.71
CA GLN A 599 29.14 -31.84 5.70
C GLN A 599 28.55 -33.15 6.26
N LEU A 600 29.00 -33.56 7.46
CA LEU A 600 28.48 -34.75 8.15
C LEU A 600 27.01 -34.61 8.52
N LEU A 601 26.57 -33.45 9.05
CA LEU A 601 25.17 -33.16 9.36
C LEU A 601 24.26 -33.37 8.14
N ILE A 602 24.60 -32.74 7.00
CA ILE A 602 23.82 -32.85 5.76
C ILE A 602 23.84 -34.28 5.22
N HIS A 603 25.01 -34.95 5.20
CA HIS A 603 25.10 -36.34 4.73
C HIS A 603 24.26 -37.31 5.56
N SER A 604 24.34 -37.23 6.89
CA SER A 604 23.58 -38.11 7.79
C SER A 604 22.06 -37.81 7.74
N PHE A 605 21.66 -36.54 7.64
CA PHE A 605 20.26 -36.17 7.42
C PHE A 605 19.71 -36.74 6.10
N LEU A 606 20.44 -36.58 5.00
CA LEU A 606 20.06 -37.15 3.69
C LEU A 606 19.96 -38.68 3.75
N THR A 607 20.85 -39.35 4.49
CA THR A 607 20.85 -40.80 4.66
C THR A 607 19.66 -41.28 5.49
N SER A 608 19.37 -40.62 6.62
CA SER A 608 18.26 -40.98 7.51
C SER A 608 16.89 -40.72 6.85
N SER A 609 16.77 -39.66 6.05
CA SER A 609 15.54 -39.30 5.33
C SER A 609 15.08 -40.33 4.28
N LEU A 610 15.96 -41.20 3.78
CA LEU A 610 15.65 -42.13 2.68
C LEU A 610 14.43 -43.02 2.95
N ASN A 611 14.29 -43.53 4.18
CA ASN A 611 13.20 -44.44 4.55
C ASN A 611 11.86 -43.71 4.81
N PHE A 612 11.88 -42.37 4.76
CA PHE A 612 10.74 -41.50 5.05
C PHE A 612 10.23 -40.75 3.81
N LEU A 613 10.84 -40.91 2.63
CA LEU A 613 10.31 -40.37 1.39
C LEU A 613 9.19 -41.27 0.84
N THR A 614 8.15 -40.67 0.27
CA THR A 614 7.21 -41.41 -0.59
C THR A 614 7.91 -41.90 -1.87
N SER A 615 7.51 -43.06 -2.39
CA SER A 615 7.98 -43.59 -3.68
C SER A 615 6.91 -44.46 -4.32
N ARG A 616 6.51 -44.11 -5.55
CA ARG A 616 5.59 -44.94 -6.35
C ARG A 616 6.15 -46.34 -6.61
N LYS A 617 7.48 -46.46 -6.70
CA LYS A 617 8.18 -47.67 -7.14
C LYS A 617 8.64 -48.58 -6.00
N LEU A 618 9.06 -48.02 -4.86
CA LEU A 618 9.50 -48.81 -3.70
C LEU A 618 8.36 -49.17 -2.74
N TYR A 619 7.34 -48.32 -2.64
CA TYR A 619 6.29 -48.45 -1.62
C TYR A 619 4.86 -48.34 -2.15
N SER A 620 4.68 -48.14 -3.47
CA SER A 620 3.38 -47.93 -4.11
C SER A 620 2.60 -46.73 -3.57
N ASP A 621 3.31 -45.67 -3.19
CA ASP A 621 2.71 -44.37 -2.88
C ASP A 621 2.13 -43.70 -4.15
N SER A 622 1.33 -42.65 -3.97
CA SER A 622 0.71 -41.91 -5.09
C SER A 622 1.68 -41.00 -5.85
N LYS A 623 2.78 -40.57 -5.21
CA LYS A 623 3.83 -39.70 -5.75
C LYS A 623 5.20 -40.07 -5.15
N ASP A 624 6.26 -39.46 -5.65
CA ASP A 624 7.60 -39.61 -5.07
C ASP A 624 7.94 -38.37 -4.23
N GLY A 625 8.61 -38.57 -3.11
CA GLY A 625 8.97 -37.52 -2.19
C GLY A 625 10.23 -36.76 -2.58
N GLU A 626 10.32 -35.51 -2.12
CA GLU A 626 11.44 -34.61 -2.33
C GLU A 626 12.05 -34.16 -0.99
N ILE A 627 13.37 -34.24 -0.85
CA ILE A 627 14.11 -33.57 0.24
C ILE A 627 14.45 -32.15 -0.23
N HIS A 628 14.07 -31.15 0.56
CA HIS A 628 14.35 -29.73 0.30
C HIS A 628 15.35 -29.22 1.34
N ILE A 629 16.57 -28.88 0.91
CA ILE A 629 17.60 -28.31 1.79
C ILE A 629 17.89 -26.87 1.39
N THR A 630 17.68 -25.91 2.29
CA THR A 630 17.95 -24.49 2.05
C THR A 630 19.27 -24.07 2.70
N MET A 631 20.15 -23.41 1.94
CA MET A 631 21.45 -22.93 2.42
C MET A 631 21.73 -21.47 2.02
N LYS A 632 22.44 -20.74 2.88
CA LYS A 632 23.13 -19.47 2.51
C LYS A 632 24.17 -19.76 1.43
N THR A 633 24.42 -18.82 0.52
CA THR A 633 25.50 -18.92 -0.48
C THR A 633 26.73 -18.10 -0.08
N GLY A 634 27.89 -18.42 -0.66
CA GLY A 634 29.17 -17.81 -0.31
C GLY A 634 29.96 -18.65 0.70
N VAL A 635 31.25 -18.37 0.82
CA VAL A 635 32.14 -18.94 1.84
C VAL A 635 31.61 -18.58 3.25
N PRO A 636 31.55 -19.52 4.22
CA PRO A 636 32.06 -20.90 4.17
C PRO A 636 31.06 -21.94 3.62
N TYR A 637 29.80 -21.59 3.39
CA TYR A 637 28.72 -22.52 3.03
C TYR A 637 29.00 -23.25 1.71
N ASP A 638 29.61 -22.58 0.73
CA ASP A 638 30.00 -23.19 -0.55
C ASP A 638 30.98 -24.37 -0.36
N HIS A 639 31.87 -24.31 0.64
CA HIS A 639 32.82 -25.38 0.96
C HIS A 639 32.16 -26.63 1.54
N TRP A 640 30.92 -26.53 2.06
CA TRP A 640 30.16 -27.71 2.47
C TRP A 640 29.72 -28.55 1.26
N ASN A 641 29.68 -27.96 0.05
CA ASN A 641 29.58 -28.67 -1.23
C ASN A 641 28.45 -29.72 -1.28
N ILE A 642 27.21 -29.28 -1.02
CA ILE A 642 26.01 -30.13 -1.05
C ILE A 642 25.88 -30.96 -2.36
N ARG A 643 26.32 -30.42 -3.50
CA ARG A 643 26.32 -31.14 -4.79
C ARG A 643 27.25 -32.36 -4.80
N LYS A 644 28.31 -32.38 -3.99
CA LYS A 644 29.17 -33.56 -3.78
C LYS A 644 28.56 -34.52 -2.75
N LEU A 645 27.95 -34.01 -1.68
CA LEU A 645 27.31 -34.83 -0.63
C LEU A 645 26.11 -35.64 -1.14
N VAL A 646 25.25 -35.02 -1.97
CA VAL A 646 24.15 -35.77 -2.62
C VAL A 646 24.70 -36.82 -3.58
N LYS A 647 25.77 -36.50 -4.33
CA LYS A 647 26.43 -37.44 -5.25
C LYS A 647 27.17 -38.61 -4.58
N SER A 648 27.51 -38.52 -3.28
CA SER A 648 28.08 -39.65 -2.53
C SER A 648 27.03 -40.63 -2.01
N ILE A 649 25.74 -40.28 -2.05
CA ILE A 649 24.62 -41.17 -1.72
C ILE A 649 24.05 -41.69 -3.04
N GLU A 650 24.40 -42.93 -3.40
CA GLU A 650 24.17 -43.48 -4.76
C GLU A 650 22.71 -43.44 -5.22
N SER A 651 21.76 -43.56 -4.29
CA SER A 651 20.32 -43.56 -4.51
C SER A 651 19.70 -42.18 -4.76
N LEU A 652 20.44 -41.08 -4.56
CA LEU A 652 19.91 -39.72 -4.66
C LEU A 652 20.42 -38.95 -5.88
N GLY A 653 19.67 -37.93 -6.28
CA GLY A 653 20.06 -36.93 -7.26
C GLY A 653 19.44 -35.56 -6.96
N ILE A 654 20.06 -34.49 -7.45
CA ILE A 654 19.49 -33.14 -7.38
C ILE A 654 18.63 -32.96 -8.64
N LYS A 655 17.31 -32.79 -8.44
CA LYS A 655 16.33 -32.50 -9.49
C LYS A 655 16.51 -31.07 -9.99
N GLU A 656 16.44 -30.11 -9.08
CA GLU A 656 16.68 -28.71 -9.38
C GLU A 656 17.24 -27.92 -8.17
N SER A 657 17.41 -26.62 -8.33
CA SER A 657 17.67 -25.72 -7.21
C SER A 657 17.20 -24.32 -7.56
N PHE A 658 16.48 -23.67 -6.66
CA PHE A 658 15.94 -22.31 -6.82
C PHE A 658 16.49 -21.37 -5.75
N GLU A 659 16.16 -20.09 -5.87
CA GLU A 659 16.51 -19.02 -4.92
C GLU A 659 15.44 -19.02 -3.82
N PHE A 660 15.84 -19.20 -2.56
CA PHE A 660 14.91 -19.16 -1.42
C PHE A 660 14.64 -17.70 -1.09
N ASP A 661 13.46 -17.22 -1.45
CA ASP A 661 13.01 -15.89 -1.07
C ASP A 661 12.18 -16.00 0.23
N PRO A 662 12.65 -15.46 1.38
CA PRO A 662 11.87 -15.47 2.60
C PRO A 662 10.58 -14.65 2.51
N ASN A 663 10.46 -13.73 1.55
CA ASN A 663 9.26 -12.91 1.37
C ASN A 663 8.06 -13.73 0.85
N LEU A 664 8.32 -14.93 0.30
CA LEU A 664 7.29 -15.92 -0.06
C LEU A 664 6.72 -16.69 1.15
N TYR A 665 7.18 -16.36 2.36
CA TYR A 665 6.82 -17.02 3.62
C TYR A 665 6.44 -15.95 4.67
N PRO A 666 5.25 -15.31 4.56
CA PRO A 666 4.86 -14.19 5.41
C PRO A 666 4.99 -14.51 6.91
N GLY A 667 5.77 -13.70 7.64
CA GLY A 667 6.04 -13.92 9.07
C GLY A 667 7.08 -14.99 9.41
N TYR A 668 7.77 -15.58 8.42
CA TYR A 668 8.97 -16.38 8.66
C TYR A 668 10.13 -15.51 9.18
N GLU A 669 10.87 -16.00 10.17
CA GLU A 669 12.12 -15.38 10.61
C GLU A 669 13.28 -16.40 10.70
N HIS A 670 14.42 -16.05 10.10
CA HIS A 670 15.63 -16.85 10.23
C HIS A 670 16.18 -16.84 11.66
N ARG A 671 16.25 -18.02 12.29
CA ARG A 671 16.82 -18.20 13.64
C ARG A 671 18.15 -18.96 13.60
N ARG A 672 19.08 -18.58 14.49
CA ARG A 672 20.39 -19.23 14.69
C ARG A 672 20.30 -20.34 15.74
N THR A 673 21.17 -21.36 15.65
CA THR A 673 21.27 -22.48 16.61
C THR A 673 21.55 -22.07 18.07
N LEU A 674 22.02 -20.83 18.28
CA LEU A 674 22.34 -20.22 19.58
C LEU A 674 21.16 -19.44 20.21
N GLY A 675 19.99 -19.40 19.56
CA GLY A 675 18.85 -18.56 19.95
C GLY A 675 18.85 -17.17 19.31
N PHE A 676 17.79 -16.40 19.58
CA PHE A 676 17.79 -14.96 19.35
C PHE A 676 18.51 -14.24 20.50
N LYS A 677 19.22 -13.15 20.18
CA LYS A 677 19.86 -12.25 21.15
C LYS A 677 19.91 -10.85 20.55
N GLU A 678 19.24 -9.91 21.20
CA GLU A 678 19.27 -8.51 20.77
C GLU A 678 20.71 -7.96 20.78
N GLY A 679 21.04 -7.15 19.77
CA GLY A 679 22.40 -6.64 19.53
C GLY A 679 23.43 -7.65 18.99
N VAL A 680 23.08 -8.94 18.83
CA VAL A 680 24.00 -10.00 18.34
C VAL A 680 23.42 -10.81 17.18
N SER A 681 22.10 -11.00 17.14
CA SER A 681 21.35 -11.45 15.98
C SER A 681 20.74 -10.23 15.27
N LYS A 682 20.73 -10.24 13.94
CA LYS A 682 19.88 -9.32 13.16
C LYS A 682 18.40 -9.68 13.38
N LYS A 683 17.48 -8.74 13.17
CA LYS A 683 16.03 -9.00 13.26
C LYS A 683 15.50 -9.52 11.90
N GLY A 684 14.35 -10.22 11.92
CA GLY A 684 13.74 -10.75 10.70
C GLY A 684 14.68 -11.65 9.88
N ASN A 685 14.79 -11.36 8.59
CA ASN A 685 15.53 -12.16 7.61
C ASN A 685 16.82 -11.48 7.09
N GLU A 686 17.23 -10.34 7.65
CA GLU A 686 18.38 -9.54 7.18
C GLU A 686 19.72 -10.31 7.07
N GLU A 687 19.87 -11.43 7.79
CA GLU A 687 21.09 -12.27 7.72
C GLU A 687 21.11 -13.20 6.50
N ILE A 688 19.94 -13.58 5.98
CA ILE A 688 19.84 -14.43 4.79
C ILE A 688 19.73 -13.62 3.50
N LEU A 689 19.08 -12.45 3.51
CA LEU A 689 18.90 -11.62 2.30
C LEU A 689 20.23 -11.29 1.59
N GLU A 690 21.24 -10.83 2.32
CA GLU A 690 22.60 -10.57 1.79
C GLU A 690 23.31 -11.83 1.22
N LYS A 691 22.83 -13.03 1.57
CA LYS A 691 23.45 -14.32 1.27
C LYS A 691 22.69 -15.14 0.22
N LYS A 692 21.72 -14.54 -0.48
CA LYS A 692 21.00 -15.09 -1.65
C LYS A 692 20.78 -16.60 -1.55
N PRO A 693 20.04 -17.05 -0.53
CA PRO A 693 20.03 -18.45 -0.15
C PRO A 693 19.34 -19.29 -1.22
N ARG A 694 19.61 -20.59 -1.24
CA ARG A 694 19.13 -21.50 -2.27
C ARG A 694 18.63 -22.79 -1.67
N THR A 695 17.45 -23.20 -2.13
CA THR A 695 16.90 -24.52 -1.85
C THR A 695 17.35 -25.49 -2.95
N PHE A 696 17.81 -26.67 -2.54
CA PHE A 696 18.16 -27.78 -3.41
C PHE A 696 17.07 -28.84 -3.29
N VAL A 697 16.45 -29.19 -4.42
CA VAL A 697 15.43 -30.24 -4.50
C VAL A 697 16.12 -31.55 -4.82
N ILE A 698 16.03 -32.49 -3.90
CA ILE A 698 16.77 -33.76 -3.93
C ILE A 698 15.74 -34.90 -3.94
N VAL A 699 15.89 -35.83 -4.87
CA VAL A 699 14.93 -36.93 -5.09
C VAL A 699 15.65 -38.26 -5.22
N MET A 700 14.90 -39.35 -5.11
CA MET A 700 15.38 -40.68 -5.50
C MET A 700 15.80 -40.65 -6.98
N LYS A 701 17.01 -41.11 -7.27
CA LYS A 701 17.67 -41.01 -8.59
C LYS A 701 16.91 -41.73 -9.71
N GLU A 702 16.07 -42.71 -9.35
CA GLU A 702 15.15 -43.36 -10.28
C GLU A 702 14.11 -42.41 -10.89
N VAL A 703 13.63 -41.42 -10.12
CA VAL A 703 12.67 -40.39 -10.59
C VAL A 703 13.29 -39.58 -11.74
N LEU A 704 14.55 -39.18 -11.60
CA LEU A 704 15.28 -38.46 -12.65
C LEU A 704 15.44 -39.30 -13.93
N LEU A 705 15.66 -40.61 -13.78
CA LEU A 705 15.76 -41.55 -14.90
C LEU A 705 14.40 -41.88 -15.54
N GLU A 706 13.29 -41.71 -14.82
CA GLU A 706 11.93 -41.79 -15.38
C GLU A 706 11.58 -40.49 -16.12
N GLU A 707 11.85 -39.32 -15.54
CA GLU A 707 11.71 -38.02 -16.18
C GLU A 707 12.59 -37.89 -17.45
N GLU A 708 13.79 -38.47 -17.47
CA GLU A 708 14.69 -38.48 -18.65
C GLU A 708 14.31 -39.52 -19.71
N ARG A 709 13.47 -40.52 -19.38
CA ARG A 709 12.88 -41.43 -20.37
C ARG A 709 11.68 -40.78 -21.05
N LYS A 710 10.70 -40.31 -20.28
CA LYS A 710 9.50 -39.63 -20.80
C LYS A 710 9.87 -38.53 -21.81
N ARG A 711 10.77 -37.61 -21.45
CA ARG A 711 11.26 -36.54 -22.36
C ARG A 711 11.97 -37.01 -23.63
N LYS A 712 12.29 -38.30 -23.78
CA LYS A 712 12.80 -38.90 -25.02
C LYS A 712 11.69 -39.64 -25.77
N ASP A 713 10.74 -40.22 -25.06
CA ASP A 713 9.55 -40.85 -25.62
C ASP A 713 8.63 -39.77 -26.23
N ASP A 714 8.28 -38.74 -25.45
CA ASP A 714 7.51 -37.54 -25.85
C ASP A 714 8.12 -36.86 -27.10
N ALA A 715 9.46 -36.83 -27.19
CA ALA A 715 10.21 -36.20 -28.28
C ALA A 715 10.35 -37.06 -29.55
N ASN A 716 9.96 -38.34 -29.50
CA ASN A 716 9.86 -39.18 -30.70
C ASN A 716 8.45 -39.10 -31.32
N ASP A 717 7.41 -38.93 -30.50
CA ASP A 717 6.02 -38.86 -30.97
C ASP A 717 5.73 -37.56 -31.74
N GLU A 718 6.37 -36.42 -31.40
CA GLU A 718 6.23 -35.15 -32.14
C GLU A 718 6.73 -35.21 -33.60
N ASP A 719 7.67 -36.11 -33.94
CA ASP A 719 8.26 -36.21 -35.28
C ASP A 719 7.36 -36.95 -36.29
N ASP A 720 6.55 -37.93 -35.86
CA ASP A 720 5.74 -38.78 -36.77
C ASP A 720 4.47 -38.04 -37.29
N ASP A 721 3.81 -37.26 -36.42
CA ASP A 721 2.61 -36.48 -36.78
C ASP A 721 2.93 -35.38 -37.83
N SER A 722 4.22 -35.02 -37.97
CA SER A 722 4.71 -34.06 -38.98
C SER A 722 4.55 -34.53 -40.44
N LEU A 723 4.39 -35.83 -40.67
CA LEU A 723 4.36 -36.43 -42.01
C LEU A 723 2.96 -36.46 -42.65
N VAL A 724 1.88 -36.46 -41.85
CA VAL A 724 0.52 -36.76 -42.32
C VAL A 724 -0.12 -35.62 -43.14
N ILE A 725 0.28 -34.37 -42.91
CA ILE A 725 -0.44 -33.18 -43.42
C ILE A 725 -0.09 -32.84 -44.90
N LYS A 726 0.94 -33.44 -45.50
CA LYS A 726 1.50 -33.01 -46.80
C LYS A 726 0.89 -33.62 -48.07
N SER A 727 -0.19 -34.41 -48.00
CA SER A 727 -0.78 -35.07 -49.18
C SER A 727 -2.25 -34.70 -49.46
N LYS A 728 -2.58 -33.40 -49.61
CA LYS A 728 -3.93 -32.96 -50.05
C LYS A 728 -4.05 -31.54 -50.65
N LYS A 729 -3.32 -31.26 -51.73
CA LYS A 729 -3.75 -30.33 -52.80
C LYS A 729 -2.93 -30.52 -54.07
#